data_AF-A0A068WT09-F1
#
_entry.id   AF-A0A068WT09-F1
#
_cell.length_a   1.000
_cell.length_b   1.000
_cell.length_c   1.000
_cell.angle_alpha   90.00
_cell.angle_beta   90.00
_cell.angle_gamma   90.00
#
_symmetry.space_group_name_H-M   'P 1'
#
loop_
_entity.id
_entity.type
_entity.pdbx_description
1 polymer ?
#
loop_
_entity_poly.entity_id
_entity_poly.type
_entity_poly.pdbx_seq_one_letter_code
_entity_poly.pdbx_strand_id
1 'polypeptide(L)'
;MCEEKTRYSLVVQNLQEVVGDAELRTILQNSDGKVLEVYWGTATTGKPHVAYFVPICKIADMLHAGVKVTVLFADLHAYLDNMKSPWSILCHRATYYETVIKAMLESVGVRLDQLHFVRGSDYELSRAYSEDVYRISADTSVRDARKAGAEVVKQVANPLVSGLLYPLLQALDEEYLHVDAQFGGVDQRKIFVMAERILPRLGYRKRIHLMNPMVPGLTGDKMSASEAASKIDLLESSASVHAKLATAACPPGQRAAEGNGVLAFIKFVIFPLVNLAASGSGVKVGETHFATFEELEDAYVAGVAGVSPETLRACIFDHLDPRIEVVRQRFTEPRFSKLLSDAYPADEAMCAEKHASESAGSSLTATFKDDRLTALKSCLFSTESQLPSLDATSMRSVADILTLRPEALKSLKPRRVLRCMWSIAPAGVPHLGHTLPLRILAQLSRIVGIHVIILIDDIGAFLEGNCPWEARESRCALFERVLRAVFKAFAGDEKALTIVRGHDFKCEGSYMLDLYRLVSLVPEKEAFDCSGATTPSSQRQEQAGDARGEGEEEGSGLNLSALLLPCTALLDAYHLEADLRLSSPRSVEGQEKFAKQFLPRFDTSHSPPLFVPHALLPALITGTATEEAAVMTTFVPPLRDPRMAQSAAAQAVGRVASERCLPLIEPPPPGVPAIASSLILPGLKRRLKQAFCQPGNVHINPLLEIFKAVALPELAPGENLVLPRPEQHGGPITLTPSEYNGASCHLDDLFANEVWHPGDLKAALEAALLQGLQRRLVEYLPPADLSRLIDDAFPVPGKKSKKATPGKSKYTEVKTVDNVKEGEERKNAAKLDEFDPSLLEVRVGEVVDVKPHPISADFNVCRVAFDAGAKDRVSVIGLPAEALMHKKAVFLTNLRPCDIGGVTSEVKVVCVGDKEMLQCPHHTLGSVLRFQAARREGRRAKAATNTTIIDPEAHPGWRAFFADVYYSPDGDGALCWRQNWRLSLAP
;
A
#
# COMPACT_ATOMS: atom_id res chain seq x y z
N MET A 1 41.59 -13.05 -1.59
CA MET A 1 42.01 -11.98 -2.52
C MET A 1 41.90 -12.31 -4.02
N CYS A 2 42.29 -13.50 -4.53
CA CYS A 2 42.21 -13.78 -5.99
C CYS A 2 40.85 -14.30 -6.46
N GLU A 3 40.08 -14.98 -5.61
CA GLU A 3 38.78 -15.58 -5.96
C GLU A 3 37.61 -14.57 -5.86
N GLU A 4 37.68 -13.64 -4.90
CA GLU A 4 36.67 -12.59 -4.65
C GLU A 4 36.61 -11.55 -5.78
N LYS A 5 37.77 -11.13 -6.28
CA LYS A 5 37.86 -10.23 -7.46
C LYS A 5 37.22 -10.87 -8.69
N THR A 6 37.34 -12.19 -8.83
CA THR A 6 36.76 -12.95 -9.94
C THR A 6 35.23 -13.05 -9.83
N ARG A 7 34.68 -13.35 -8.64
CA ARG A 7 33.21 -13.45 -8.43
C ARG A 7 32.51 -12.10 -8.65
N TYR A 8 33.03 -11.04 -8.03
CA TYR A 8 32.47 -9.71 -8.21
C TYR A 8 32.51 -9.28 -9.69
N SER A 9 33.64 -9.49 -10.38
CA SER A 9 33.78 -9.16 -11.80
C SER A 9 32.73 -9.86 -12.66
N LEU A 10 32.49 -11.16 -12.46
CA LEU A 10 31.46 -11.89 -13.19
C LEU A 10 30.04 -11.34 -12.94
N VAL A 11 29.73 -10.94 -11.70
CA VAL A 11 28.43 -10.37 -11.36
C VAL A 11 28.22 -8.98 -11.95
N VAL A 12 29.25 -8.14 -12.11
CA VAL A 12 29.08 -6.76 -12.59
C VAL A 12 29.50 -6.51 -14.04
N GLN A 13 30.28 -7.39 -14.66
CA GLN A 13 30.72 -7.21 -16.05
C GLN A 13 29.53 -7.04 -16.98
N ASN A 14 29.65 -6.16 -17.97
CA ASN A 14 28.61 -5.85 -18.95
C ASN A 14 27.29 -5.30 -18.39
N LEU A 15 27.21 -4.98 -17.09
CA LEU A 15 26.12 -4.17 -16.54
C LEU A 15 26.36 -2.69 -16.84
N GLN A 16 25.28 -1.95 -17.06
CA GLN A 16 25.31 -0.51 -17.22
C GLN A 16 25.31 0.21 -15.86
N GLU A 17 24.58 -0.34 -14.89
CA GLU A 17 24.43 0.27 -13.57
C GLU A 17 24.24 -0.80 -12.49
N VAL A 18 24.78 -0.51 -11.31
CA VAL A 18 24.62 -1.30 -10.08
C VAL A 18 24.19 -0.36 -8.96
N VAL A 19 23.02 -0.60 -8.38
CA VAL A 19 22.57 0.11 -7.17
C VAL A 19 22.71 -0.84 -5.98
N GLY A 20 23.35 -0.37 -4.89
CA GLY A 20 23.73 -1.21 -3.75
C GLY A 20 25.07 -1.92 -3.91
N ASP A 21 26.05 -1.31 -4.60
CA ASP A 21 27.38 -1.91 -4.85
C ASP A 21 28.14 -2.24 -3.55
N ALA A 22 28.01 -1.40 -2.53
CA ALA A 22 28.65 -1.62 -1.23
C ALA A 22 28.11 -2.89 -0.55
N GLU A 23 26.78 -3.06 -0.55
CA GLU A 23 26.10 -4.24 -0.04
C GLU A 23 26.44 -5.48 -0.86
N LEU A 24 26.49 -5.37 -2.20
CA LEU A 24 26.89 -6.45 -3.10
C LEU A 24 28.29 -6.95 -2.77
N ARG A 25 29.26 -6.04 -2.66
CA ARG A 25 30.64 -6.39 -2.27
C ARG A 25 30.69 -7.06 -0.91
N THR A 26 29.94 -6.52 0.06
CA THR A 26 29.89 -7.08 1.42
C THR A 26 29.35 -8.51 1.42
N ILE A 27 28.28 -8.79 0.68
CA ILE A 27 27.71 -10.15 0.57
C ILE A 27 28.71 -11.09 -0.11
N LEU A 28 29.36 -10.65 -1.19
CA LEU A 28 30.33 -11.48 -1.92
C LEU A 28 31.64 -11.70 -1.17
N GLN A 29 32.00 -10.81 -0.24
CA GLN A 29 33.15 -10.94 0.67
C GLN A 29 32.86 -11.84 1.88
N ASN A 30 31.59 -12.10 2.18
CA ASN A 30 31.19 -12.60 3.48
C ASN A 30 31.69 -14.04 3.71
N SER A 31 32.57 -14.21 4.70
CA SER A 31 33.20 -15.48 5.08
C SER A 31 32.25 -16.48 5.76
N ASP A 32 31.04 -16.05 6.12
CA ASP A 32 30.01 -16.85 6.79
C ASP A 32 29.26 -17.81 5.83
N GLY A 33 29.63 -17.84 4.55
CA GLY A 33 29.07 -18.77 3.56
C GLY A 33 27.69 -18.36 3.01
N LYS A 34 27.23 -17.12 3.25
CA LYS A 34 25.98 -16.62 2.67
C LYS A 34 26.09 -16.56 1.14
N VAL A 35 25.18 -17.23 0.44
CA VAL A 35 25.06 -17.18 -1.02
C VAL A 35 24.23 -15.97 -1.42
N LEU A 36 24.70 -15.19 -2.39
CA LEU A 36 23.93 -14.11 -2.98
C LEU A 36 22.73 -14.70 -3.73
N GLU A 37 21.51 -14.26 -3.41
CA GLU A 37 20.30 -14.68 -4.10
C GLU A 37 19.78 -13.56 -5.01
N VAL A 38 19.65 -13.85 -6.31
CA VAL A 38 19.22 -12.90 -7.33
C VAL A 38 18.00 -13.46 -8.06
N TYR A 39 17.01 -12.63 -8.35
CA TYR A 39 16.00 -13.00 -9.34
C TYR A 39 16.04 -12.15 -10.60
N TRP A 40 15.58 -12.76 -11.70
CA TRP A 40 15.28 -12.11 -12.95
C TRP A 40 13.83 -12.40 -13.32
N GLY A 41 13.04 -11.34 -13.50
CA GLY A 41 11.65 -11.44 -13.92
C GLY A 41 11.50 -11.27 -15.43
N THR A 42 10.66 -12.11 -16.04
CA THR A 42 10.29 -12.00 -17.45
C THR A 42 8.80 -12.12 -17.64
N ALA A 43 8.19 -11.07 -18.22
CA ALA A 43 6.76 -11.06 -18.51
C ALA A 43 6.46 -11.92 -19.74
N THR A 44 5.57 -12.89 -19.57
CA THR A 44 5.27 -13.92 -20.58
C THR A 44 4.28 -13.41 -21.62
N THR A 45 4.75 -12.48 -22.48
CA THR A 45 3.94 -11.71 -23.44
C THR A 45 4.10 -12.20 -24.88
N GLY A 46 4.88 -11.49 -25.72
CA GLY A 46 5.16 -11.87 -27.10
C GLY A 46 6.23 -12.95 -27.22
N LYS A 47 6.50 -13.45 -28.43
CA LYS A 47 7.57 -14.45 -28.63
C LYS A 47 8.96 -13.85 -28.29
N PRO A 48 9.75 -14.50 -27.41
CA PRO A 48 11.14 -14.12 -27.17
C PRO A 48 11.96 -14.19 -28.46
N HIS A 49 12.93 -13.29 -28.58
CA HIS A 49 13.82 -13.17 -29.74
C HIS A 49 15.28 -13.25 -29.27
N VAL A 50 16.22 -13.27 -30.22
CA VAL A 50 17.66 -13.47 -29.94
C VAL A 50 18.28 -12.47 -28.95
N ALA A 51 17.67 -11.29 -28.71
CA ALA A 51 18.12 -10.37 -27.66
C ALA A 51 18.04 -10.98 -26.25
N TYR A 52 17.19 -11.98 -26.05
CA TYR A 52 17.11 -12.71 -24.78
C TYR A 52 18.42 -13.42 -24.43
N PHE A 53 19.35 -13.60 -25.38
CA PHE A 53 20.69 -14.09 -25.04
C PHE A 53 21.48 -13.12 -24.15
N VAL A 54 21.16 -11.82 -24.15
CA VAL A 54 21.80 -10.83 -23.27
C VAL A 54 21.56 -11.16 -21.78
N PRO A 55 20.31 -11.23 -21.28
CA PRO A 55 20.08 -11.65 -19.90
C PRO A 55 20.49 -13.11 -19.64
N ILE A 56 20.38 -14.01 -20.62
CA ILE A 56 20.77 -15.43 -20.46
C ILE A 56 22.27 -15.57 -20.21
N CYS A 57 23.11 -14.86 -20.97
CA CYS A 57 24.56 -14.85 -20.74
C CYS A 57 24.88 -14.27 -19.35
N LYS A 58 24.14 -13.24 -18.93
CA LYS A 58 24.36 -12.65 -17.62
C LYS A 58 23.96 -13.56 -16.46
N ILE A 59 22.86 -14.30 -16.60
CA ILE A 59 22.47 -15.36 -15.67
C ILE A 59 23.56 -16.43 -15.60
N ALA A 60 24.12 -16.84 -16.74
CA ALA A 60 25.23 -17.79 -16.78
C ALA A 60 26.47 -17.26 -16.03
N ASP A 61 26.84 -16.00 -16.20
CA ASP A 61 27.93 -15.37 -15.44
C ASP A 61 27.69 -15.40 -13.92
N MET A 62 26.46 -15.08 -13.50
CA MET A 62 26.08 -15.11 -12.07
C MET A 62 26.19 -16.53 -11.50
N LEU A 63 25.72 -17.53 -12.23
CA LEU A 63 25.83 -18.94 -11.82
C LEU A 63 27.28 -19.40 -11.71
N HIS A 64 28.16 -18.99 -12.65
CA HIS A 64 29.60 -19.24 -12.56
C HIS A 64 30.25 -18.53 -11.37
N ALA A 65 29.72 -17.38 -10.94
CA ALA A 65 30.13 -16.68 -9.73
C ALA A 65 29.60 -17.32 -8.43
N GLY A 66 28.88 -18.44 -8.51
CA GLY A 66 28.28 -19.13 -7.36
C GLY A 66 27.11 -18.36 -6.75
N VAL A 67 26.38 -17.59 -7.56
CA VAL A 67 25.14 -16.90 -7.18
C VAL A 67 23.97 -17.86 -7.37
N LYS A 68 23.00 -17.83 -6.46
CA LYS A 68 21.73 -18.55 -6.62
C LYS A 68 20.78 -17.68 -7.43
N VAL A 69 20.33 -18.19 -8.58
CA VAL A 69 19.48 -17.43 -9.51
C VAL A 69 18.08 -18.03 -9.58
N THR A 70 17.08 -17.16 -9.39
CA THR A 70 15.66 -17.47 -9.58
C THR A 70 15.16 -16.78 -10.86
N VAL A 71 14.54 -17.54 -11.76
CA VAL A 71 13.84 -17.01 -12.93
C VAL A 71 12.34 -16.98 -12.64
N LEU A 72 11.78 -15.78 -12.58
CA LEU A 72 10.34 -15.56 -12.39
C LEU A 72 9.66 -15.42 -13.75
N PHE A 73 8.77 -16.35 -14.08
CA PHE A 73 7.84 -16.23 -15.19
C PHE A 73 6.62 -15.42 -14.73
N ALA A 74 6.67 -14.12 -14.99
CA ALA A 74 5.72 -13.14 -14.48
C ALA A 74 4.44 -13.16 -15.35
N ASP A 75 3.62 -14.17 -15.13
CA ASP A 75 2.40 -14.42 -15.89
C ASP A 75 1.29 -13.42 -15.52
N LEU A 76 0.98 -13.22 -14.23
CA LEU A 76 -0.02 -12.20 -13.85
C LEU A 76 0.40 -10.79 -14.30
N HIS A 77 1.69 -10.46 -14.23
CA HIS A 77 2.24 -9.23 -14.78
C HIS A 77 1.97 -9.07 -16.29
N ALA A 78 2.11 -10.15 -17.07
CA ALA A 78 1.81 -10.15 -18.50
C ALA A 78 0.32 -9.88 -18.81
N TYR A 79 -0.56 -10.25 -17.88
CA TYR A 79 -1.98 -9.90 -17.95
C TYR A 79 -2.24 -8.44 -17.53
N LEU A 80 -1.61 -7.96 -16.46
CA LEU A 80 -1.78 -6.60 -15.95
C LEU A 80 -1.27 -5.52 -16.91
N ASP A 81 -0.25 -5.83 -17.71
CA ASP A 81 0.27 -4.95 -18.76
C ASP A 81 -0.65 -4.95 -20.00
N ASN A 82 -1.79 -4.28 -19.86
CA ASN A 82 -2.79 -4.07 -20.91
C ASN A 82 -3.24 -5.38 -21.58
N MET A 83 -3.42 -6.45 -20.79
CA MET A 83 -3.84 -7.77 -21.25
C MET A 83 -3.02 -8.28 -22.44
N LYS A 84 -1.71 -7.95 -22.47
CA LYS A 84 -0.80 -8.45 -23.52
C LYS A 84 -0.88 -9.97 -23.63
N SER A 85 -1.04 -10.66 -22.51
CA SER A 85 -1.43 -12.06 -22.46
C SER A 85 -2.82 -12.21 -21.83
N PRO A 86 -3.88 -12.38 -22.65
CA PRO A 86 -5.21 -12.70 -22.16
C PRO A 86 -5.21 -13.95 -21.27
N TRP A 87 -6.15 -13.98 -20.34
CA TRP A 87 -6.24 -15.01 -19.31
C TRP A 87 -6.27 -16.44 -19.87
N SER A 88 -6.96 -16.65 -20.98
CA SER A 88 -7.13 -17.95 -21.64
C SER A 88 -5.85 -18.56 -22.18
N ILE A 89 -4.87 -17.73 -22.56
CA ILE A 89 -3.59 -18.17 -23.13
C ILE A 89 -2.43 -18.00 -22.15
N LEU A 90 -2.69 -17.44 -20.97
CA LEU A 90 -1.66 -17.02 -20.03
C LEU A 90 -0.76 -18.19 -19.60
N CYS A 91 -1.36 -19.32 -19.19
CA CYS A 91 -0.63 -20.52 -18.80
C CYS A 91 0.18 -21.13 -19.96
N HIS A 92 -0.35 -21.07 -21.19
CA HIS A 92 0.33 -21.57 -22.38
C HIS A 92 1.56 -20.72 -22.70
N ARG A 93 1.44 -19.38 -22.65
CA ARG A 93 2.57 -18.48 -22.86
C ARG A 93 3.63 -18.61 -21.76
N ALA A 94 3.23 -18.75 -20.50
CA ALA A 94 4.17 -19.01 -19.41
C ALA A 94 4.95 -20.32 -19.63
N THR A 95 4.25 -21.39 -20.01
CA THR A 95 4.87 -22.69 -20.31
C THR A 95 5.79 -22.62 -21.54
N TYR A 96 5.40 -21.86 -22.56
CA TYR A 96 6.25 -21.60 -23.73
C TYR A 96 7.54 -20.87 -23.34
N TYR A 97 7.44 -19.77 -22.59
CA TYR A 97 8.60 -19.02 -22.10
C TYR A 97 9.52 -19.89 -21.25
N GLU A 98 8.95 -20.69 -20.35
CA GLU A 98 9.71 -21.61 -19.51
C GLU A 98 10.48 -22.64 -20.36
N THR A 99 9.84 -23.19 -21.38
CA THR A 99 10.46 -24.16 -22.30
C THR A 99 11.59 -23.53 -23.10
N VAL A 100 11.37 -22.34 -23.66
CA VAL A 100 12.37 -21.60 -24.45
C VAL A 100 13.56 -21.19 -23.59
N ILE A 101 13.33 -20.57 -22.42
CA ILE A 101 14.42 -20.07 -21.57
C ILE A 101 15.27 -21.22 -21.02
N LYS A 102 14.66 -22.35 -20.64
CA LYS A 102 15.40 -23.55 -20.24
C LYS A 102 16.30 -24.06 -21.37
N ALA A 103 15.79 -24.14 -22.60
CA ALA A 103 16.59 -24.54 -23.75
C ALA A 103 17.72 -23.55 -24.07
N MET A 104 17.48 -22.24 -23.93
CA MET A 104 18.53 -21.23 -24.10
C MET A 104 19.64 -21.37 -23.06
N LEU A 105 19.30 -21.58 -21.78
CA LEU A 105 20.27 -21.80 -20.70
C LEU A 105 21.11 -23.06 -20.93
N GLU A 106 20.47 -24.17 -21.32
CA GLU A 106 21.17 -25.40 -21.70
C GLU A 106 22.12 -25.17 -22.88
N SER A 107 21.69 -24.39 -23.88
CA SER A 107 22.50 -24.10 -25.07
C SER A 107 23.81 -23.37 -24.76
N VAL A 108 23.85 -22.60 -23.66
CA VAL A 108 25.05 -21.87 -23.21
C VAL A 108 25.85 -22.63 -22.15
N GLY A 109 25.51 -23.90 -21.90
CA GLY A 109 26.23 -24.78 -20.98
C GLY A 109 25.84 -24.67 -19.51
N VAL A 110 24.73 -23.99 -19.19
CA VAL A 110 24.23 -23.87 -17.82
C VAL A 110 23.45 -25.13 -17.42
N ARG A 111 23.75 -25.67 -16.24
CA ARG A 111 22.99 -26.80 -15.68
C ARG A 111 21.73 -26.30 -14.97
N LEU A 112 20.57 -26.81 -15.38
CA LEU A 112 19.27 -26.34 -14.87
C LEU A 112 19.02 -26.69 -13.39
N ASP A 113 19.75 -27.64 -12.81
CA ASP A 113 19.69 -27.99 -11.38
C ASP A 113 20.21 -26.88 -10.46
N GLN A 114 20.93 -25.90 -11.03
CA GLN A 114 21.45 -24.72 -10.31
C GLN A 114 20.49 -23.53 -10.32
N LEU A 115 19.34 -23.64 -11.01
CA LEU A 115 18.36 -22.58 -11.17
C LEU A 115 17.06 -22.91 -10.46
N HIS A 116 16.42 -21.87 -9.94
CA HIS A 116 15.04 -21.94 -9.46
C HIS A 116 14.12 -21.29 -10.48
N PHE A 117 13.06 -22.00 -10.86
CA PHE A 117 12.05 -21.51 -11.77
C PHE A 117 10.74 -21.36 -10.98
N VAL A 118 10.14 -20.18 -11.04
CA VAL A 118 8.91 -19.84 -10.31
C VAL A 118 7.95 -19.15 -11.26
N ARG A 119 6.64 -19.44 -11.19
CA ARG A 119 5.62 -18.66 -11.87
C ARG A 119 5.02 -17.66 -10.90
N GLY A 120 4.71 -16.45 -11.36
CA GLY A 120 4.09 -15.42 -10.51
C GLY A 120 2.81 -15.92 -9.84
N SER A 121 1.96 -16.57 -10.63
CA SER A 121 0.72 -17.18 -10.14
C SER A 121 0.88 -18.26 -9.04
N ASP A 122 2.09 -18.76 -8.78
CA ASP A 122 2.35 -19.72 -7.69
C ASP A 122 2.25 -19.06 -6.30
N TYR A 123 2.50 -17.74 -6.17
CA TYR A 123 2.50 -17.04 -4.88
C TYR A 123 1.84 -15.65 -4.89
N GLU A 124 1.73 -14.97 -6.03
CA GLU A 124 1.18 -13.60 -6.13
C GLU A 124 -0.34 -13.53 -5.83
N LEU A 125 -1.01 -14.69 -5.73
CA LEU A 125 -2.41 -14.83 -5.29
C LEU A 125 -2.53 -15.40 -3.87
N SER A 126 -1.41 -15.55 -3.16
CA SER A 126 -1.43 -15.95 -1.74
C SER A 126 -2.01 -14.83 -0.89
N ARG A 127 -2.57 -15.22 0.26
CA ARG A 127 -3.15 -14.26 1.21
C ARG A 127 -2.16 -13.23 1.70
N ALA A 128 -0.94 -13.65 2.04
CA ALA A 128 0.11 -12.75 2.52
C ALA A 128 0.48 -11.70 1.45
N TYR A 129 0.70 -12.15 0.21
CA TYR A 129 1.02 -11.24 -0.90
C TYR A 129 -0.12 -10.24 -1.14
N SER A 130 -1.36 -10.73 -1.15
CA SER A 130 -2.57 -9.93 -1.33
C SER A 130 -2.76 -8.87 -0.23
N GLU A 131 -2.41 -9.22 1.00
CA GLU A 131 -2.38 -8.30 2.12
C GLU A 131 -1.38 -7.15 1.88
N ASP A 132 -0.18 -7.47 1.41
CA ASP A 132 0.82 -6.46 1.06
C ASP A 132 0.46 -5.63 -0.17
N VAL A 133 -0.25 -6.19 -1.16
CA VAL A 133 -0.76 -5.45 -2.32
C VAL A 133 -1.68 -4.31 -1.87
N TYR A 134 -2.57 -4.55 -0.90
CA TYR A 134 -3.38 -3.47 -0.32
C TYR A 134 -2.53 -2.45 0.44
N ARG A 135 -1.56 -2.91 1.25
CA ARG A 135 -0.67 -2.03 2.03
C ARG A 135 0.15 -1.10 1.14
N ILE A 136 0.78 -1.65 0.10
CA ILE A 136 1.61 -0.88 -0.82
C ILE A 136 0.76 0.07 -1.69
N SER A 137 -0.45 -0.32 -2.06
CA SER A 137 -1.40 0.55 -2.79
C SER A 137 -1.89 1.74 -1.96
N ALA A 138 -2.00 1.59 -0.63
CA ALA A 138 -2.37 2.68 0.26
C ALA A 138 -1.22 3.67 0.52
N ASP A 139 0.03 3.24 0.41
CA ASP A 139 1.22 4.09 0.62
C ASP A 139 1.74 4.76 -0.67
N THR A 140 1.35 4.25 -1.84
CA THR A 140 1.87 4.71 -3.14
C THR A 140 0.92 5.68 -3.82
N SER A 141 1.44 6.83 -4.27
CA SER A 141 0.68 7.79 -5.07
C SER A 141 0.52 7.32 -6.52
N VAL A 142 -0.57 7.71 -7.18
CA VAL A 142 -0.81 7.45 -8.61
C VAL A 142 0.33 8.01 -9.47
N ARG A 143 0.83 9.21 -9.12
CA ARG A 143 1.96 9.86 -9.81
C ARG A 143 3.20 8.99 -9.78
N ASP A 144 3.54 8.47 -8.60
CA ASP A 144 4.77 7.70 -8.40
C ASP A 144 4.67 6.33 -9.07
N ALA A 145 3.54 5.64 -8.96
CA ALA A 145 3.28 4.39 -9.67
C ALA A 145 3.37 4.57 -11.20
N ARG A 146 2.75 5.63 -11.74
CA ARG A 146 2.81 5.95 -13.17
C ARG A 146 4.23 6.28 -13.62
N LYS A 147 4.96 7.08 -12.84
CA LYS A 147 6.38 7.40 -13.12
C LYS A 147 7.23 6.14 -13.13
N ALA A 148 7.02 5.23 -12.19
CA ALA A 148 7.73 3.95 -12.11
C ALA A 148 7.47 3.07 -13.34
N GLY A 149 6.20 2.95 -13.75
CA GLY A 149 5.81 2.10 -14.89
C GLY A 149 6.02 2.71 -16.28
N ALA A 150 6.40 3.99 -16.41
CA ALA A 150 6.36 4.74 -17.67
C ALA A 150 7.14 4.11 -18.85
N GLU A 151 8.25 3.42 -18.58
CA GLU A 151 9.11 2.80 -19.61
C GLU A 151 8.83 1.31 -19.84
N VAL A 152 8.06 0.68 -18.95
CA VAL A 152 7.82 -0.77 -18.92
C VAL A 152 6.38 -1.08 -19.35
N VAL A 153 5.41 -0.39 -18.74
CA VAL A 153 3.99 -0.57 -18.99
C VAL A 153 3.60 0.10 -20.31
N LYS A 154 2.76 -0.57 -21.09
CA LYS A 154 2.27 -0.03 -22.36
C LYS A 154 1.51 1.28 -22.15
N GLN A 155 1.99 2.34 -22.79
CA GLN A 155 1.31 3.63 -22.81
C GLN A 155 0.12 3.58 -23.77
N VAL A 156 -1.07 3.87 -23.26
CA VAL A 156 -2.34 3.89 -24.00
C VAL A 156 -3.09 5.19 -23.75
N ALA A 157 -3.97 5.58 -24.66
CA ALA A 157 -4.72 6.84 -24.55
C ALA A 157 -5.59 6.91 -23.27
N ASN A 158 -6.13 5.77 -22.85
CA ASN A 158 -6.90 5.63 -21.61
C ASN A 158 -6.21 4.61 -20.69
N PRO A 159 -5.22 5.04 -19.88
CA PRO A 159 -4.49 4.16 -18.96
C PRO A 159 -5.43 3.40 -18.01
N LEU A 160 -5.15 2.12 -17.82
CA LEU A 160 -5.91 1.22 -16.96
C LEU A 160 -5.30 1.18 -15.55
N VAL A 161 -6.14 0.94 -14.54
CA VAL A 161 -5.70 0.82 -13.15
C VAL A 161 -4.66 -0.32 -12.98
N SER A 162 -4.77 -1.40 -13.76
CA SER A 162 -3.80 -2.51 -13.76
C SER A 162 -2.36 -2.08 -14.04
N GLY A 163 -2.16 -1.10 -14.92
CA GLY A 163 -0.83 -0.59 -15.26
C GLY A 163 -0.15 0.12 -14.10
N LEU A 164 -0.92 0.67 -13.17
CA LEU A 164 -0.39 1.27 -11.94
C LEU A 164 -0.04 0.24 -10.87
N LEU A 165 -0.68 -0.93 -10.88
CA LEU A 165 -0.37 -2.02 -9.94
C LEU A 165 0.90 -2.77 -10.33
N TYR A 166 1.18 -2.89 -11.63
CA TYR A 166 2.35 -3.61 -12.16
C TYR A 166 3.67 -3.31 -11.41
N PRO A 167 4.12 -2.04 -11.26
CA PRO A 167 5.40 -1.76 -10.60
C PRO A 167 5.38 -2.08 -9.10
N LEU A 168 4.21 -2.07 -8.45
CA LEU A 168 4.08 -2.38 -7.02
C LEU A 168 4.21 -3.89 -6.79
N LEU A 169 3.61 -4.71 -7.67
CA LEU A 169 3.75 -6.17 -7.62
C LEU A 169 5.20 -6.58 -7.86
N GLN A 170 5.85 -6.00 -8.87
CA GLN A 170 7.27 -6.27 -9.14
C GLN A 170 8.16 -5.95 -7.94
N ALA A 171 7.87 -4.88 -7.18
CA ALA A 171 8.60 -4.57 -5.95
C ALA A 171 8.35 -5.61 -4.85
N LEU A 172 7.12 -6.11 -4.70
CA LEU A 172 6.80 -7.16 -3.72
C LEU A 172 7.48 -8.49 -4.05
N ASP A 173 7.71 -8.80 -5.33
CA ASP A 173 8.41 -10.02 -5.74
C ASP A 173 9.80 -10.15 -5.10
N GLU A 174 10.50 -9.03 -4.89
CA GLU A 174 11.79 -8.99 -4.18
C GLU A 174 11.70 -9.57 -2.75
N GLU A 175 10.59 -9.33 -2.07
CA GLU A 175 10.34 -9.84 -0.72
C GLU A 175 9.90 -11.30 -0.74
N TYR A 176 8.94 -11.63 -1.60
CA TYR A 176 8.29 -12.94 -1.61
C TYR A 176 9.15 -14.04 -2.27
N LEU A 177 10.09 -13.66 -3.13
CA LEU A 177 11.14 -14.56 -3.61
C LEU A 177 12.34 -14.65 -2.66
N HIS A 178 12.34 -13.86 -1.57
CA HIS A 178 13.38 -13.82 -0.54
C HIS A 178 14.80 -13.53 -1.06
N VAL A 179 14.89 -12.71 -2.10
CA VAL A 179 16.17 -12.38 -2.75
C VAL A 179 16.93 -11.25 -2.07
N ASP A 180 18.24 -11.19 -2.33
CA ASP A 180 19.12 -10.08 -1.99
C ASP A 180 19.20 -9.03 -3.12
N ALA A 181 19.04 -9.45 -4.38
CA ALA A 181 19.10 -8.57 -5.54
C ALA A 181 18.06 -8.89 -6.63
N GLN A 182 17.71 -7.88 -7.41
CA GLN A 182 16.97 -8.02 -8.66
C GLN A 182 17.88 -7.69 -9.85
N PHE A 183 17.81 -8.52 -10.89
CA PHE A 183 18.47 -8.30 -12.17
C PHE A 183 17.42 -7.98 -13.25
N GLY A 184 17.69 -6.94 -14.06
CA GLY A 184 16.84 -6.56 -15.19
C GLY A 184 17.50 -5.53 -16.10
N GLY A 185 16.77 -5.02 -17.09
CA GLY A 185 17.25 -3.97 -17.98
C GLY A 185 17.22 -2.59 -17.32
N VAL A 186 18.00 -1.63 -17.86
CA VAL A 186 17.95 -0.23 -17.40
C VAL A 186 16.60 0.45 -17.63
N ASP A 187 15.75 -0.08 -18.51
CA ASP A 187 14.36 0.36 -18.68
C ASP A 187 13.49 0.08 -17.44
N GLN A 188 13.91 -0.83 -16.56
CA GLN A 188 13.24 -1.12 -15.28
C GLN A 188 13.73 -0.23 -14.13
N ARG A 189 14.72 0.63 -14.36
CA ARG A 189 15.37 1.45 -13.32
C ARG A 189 14.38 2.23 -12.46
N LYS A 190 13.31 2.77 -13.06
CA LYS A 190 12.31 3.55 -12.30
C LYS A 190 11.50 2.67 -11.34
N ILE A 191 11.26 1.40 -11.68
CA ILE A 191 10.60 0.42 -10.81
C ILE A 191 11.54 0.07 -9.65
N PHE A 192 12.81 -0.22 -9.94
CA PHE A 192 13.85 -0.54 -8.95
C PHE A 192 14.02 0.59 -7.91
N VAL A 193 14.15 1.84 -8.37
CA VAL A 193 14.27 3.00 -7.48
C VAL A 193 13.00 3.20 -6.63
N MET A 194 11.82 2.88 -7.19
CA MET A 194 10.58 2.92 -6.44
C MET A 194 10.56 1.85 -5.34
N ALA A 195 10.98 0.61 -5.65
CA ALA A 195 11.05 -0.49 -4.70
C ALA A 195 11.94 -0.17 -3.49
N GLU A 196 13.13 0.41 -3.73
CA GLU A 196 14.05 0.83 -2.65
C GLU A 196 13.44 1.83 -1.66
N ARG A 197 12.48 2.64 -2.12
CA ARG A 197 11.81 3.65 -1.29
C ARG A 197 10.61 3.09 -0.56
N ILE A 198 9.86 2.18 -1.18
CA ILE A 198 8.56 1.73 -0.69
C ILE A 198 8.68 0.48 0.19
N LEU A 199 9.53 -0.50 -0.16
CA LEU A 199 9.72 -1.71 0.64
C LEU A 199 10.09 -1.42 2.11
N PRO A 200 11.00 -0.47 2.43
CA PRO A 200 11.27 -0.09 3.81
C PRO A 200 10.07 0.43 4.60
N ARG A 201 9.09 1.04 3.94
CA ARG A 201 7.86 1.54 4.60
C ARG A 201 6.92 0.41 5.00
N LEU A 202 6.98 -0.73 4.29
CA LEU A 202 6.28 -1.96 4.69
C LEU A 202 7.01 -2.74 5.79
N GLY A 203 8.25 -2.35 6.11
CA GLY A 203 9.13 -3.04 7.05
C GLY A 203 10.10 -4.03 6.40
N TYR A 204 10.20 -4.03 5.07
CA TYR A 204 11.07 -4.91 4.30
C TYR A 204 12.41 -4.24 4.00
N ARG A 205 13.44 -5.06 3.73
CA ARG A 205 14.78 -4.54 3.40
C ARG A 205 14.82 -3.97 1.98
N LYS A 206 15.78 -3.08 1.72
CA LYS A 206 16.15 -2.71 0.35
C LYS A 206 16.89 -3.86 -0.33
N ARG A 207 16.82 -3.92 -1.66
CA ARG A 207 17.54 -4.89 -2.49
C ARG A 207 18.58 -4.20 -3.35
N ILE A 208 19.55 -4.98 -3.78
CA ILE A 208 20.54 -4.60 -4.79
C ILE A 208 19.87 -4.66 -6.16
N HIS A 209 20.16 -3.72 -7.05
CA HIS A 209 19.63 -3.71 -8.40
C HIS A 209 20.77 -3.78 -9.42
N LEU A 210 20.72 -4.79 -10.28
CA LEU A 210 21.71 -5.08 -11.32
C LEU A 210 21.08 -4.80 -12.68
N MET A 211 21.61 -3.82 -13.42
CA MET A 211 20.97 -3.35 -14.65
C MET A 211 21.81 -3.57 -15.89
N ASN A 212 21.34 -4.38 -16.83
CA ASN A 212 21.99 -4.55 -18.13
C ASN A 212 21.61 -3.40 -19.10
N PRO A 213 22.51 -3.02 -20.02
CA PRO A 213 22.20 -2.02 -21.03
C PRO A 213 21.09 -2.47 -21.98
N MET A 214 20.40 -1.51 -22.59
CA MET A 214 19.50 -1.78 -23.70
C MET A 214 20.33 -2.04 -24.97
N VAL A 215 20.37 -3.30 -25.41
CA VAL A 215 21.12 -3.68 -26.60
C VAL A 215 20.29 -3.36 -27.85
N PRO A 216 20.83 -2.58 -28.82
CA PRO A 216 20.14 -2.28 -30.06
C PRO A 216 19.78 -3.55 -30.84
N GLY A 217 18.72 -3.45 -31.64
CA GLY A 217 18.36 -4.48 -32.59
C GLY A 217 19.40 -4.64 -33.70
N LEU A 218 19.40 -5.80 -34.36
CA LEU A 218 20.26 -6.06 -35.52
C LEU A 218 19.97 -5.10 -36.70
N THR A 219 18.83 -4.41 -36.68
CA THR A 219 18.46 -3.38 -37.67
C THR A 219 18.84 -1.95 -37.26
N GLY A 220 19.42 -1.73 -36.06
CA GLY A 220 19.86 -0.41 -35.57
C GLY A 220 18.93 0.25 -34.54
N ASP A 221 17.63 -0.08 -34.55
CA ASP A 221 16.63 0.41 -33.59
C ASP A 221 16.32 -0.63 -32.48
N LYS A 222 15.59 -0.25 -31.42
CA LYS A 222 15.17 -1.18 -30.34
C LYS A 222 14.41 -2.37 -30.95
N MET A 223 14.86 -3.61 -30.69
CA MET A 223 14.16 -4.82 -31.13
C MET A 223 12.76 -4.86 -30.52
N SER A 224 11.71 -4.72 -31.33
CA SER A 224 10.31 -4.76 -30.90
C SER A 224 9.70 -6.14 -31.17
N ALA A 225 8.98 -6.68 -30.19
CA ALA A 225 8.24 -7.93 -30.37
C ALA A 225 7.12 -7.82 -31.43
N SER A 226 6.70 -6.60 -31.79
CA SER A 226 5.56 -6.32 -32.68
C SER A 226 5.91 -6.26 -34.18
N GLU A 227 7.19 -6.20 -34.54
CA GLU A 227 7.62 -6.11 -35.94
C GLU A 227 8.42 -7.36 -36.34
N ALA A 228 7.82 -8.24 -37.13
CA ALA A 228 8.42 -9.54 -37.46
C ALA A 228 9.72 -9.42 -38.29
N ALA A 229 9.89 -8.32 -39.03
CA ALA A 229 11.07 -8.06 -39.85
C ALA A 229 12.28 -7.54 -39.05
N SER A 230 12.06 -6.92 -37.88
CA SER A 230 13.12 -6.30 -37.07
C SER A 230 13.71 -7.22 -36.01
N LYS A 231 13.23 -8.48 -35.92
CA LYS A 231 13.69 -9.47 -34.93
C LYS A 231 14.00 -10.84 -35.57
N ILE A 232 14.88 -11.59 -34.92
CA ILE A 232 15.10 -13.02 -35.18
C ILE A 232 14.40 -13.81 -34.06
N ASP A 233 13.36 -14.56 -34.41
CA ASP A 233 12.66 -15.46 -33.48
C ASP A 233 13.49 -16.72 -33.21
N LEU A 234 13.38 -17.27 -32.00
CA LEU A 234 14.18 -18.43 -31.56
C LEU A 234 13.76 -19.76 -32.19
N LEU A 235 12.65 -19.79 -32.94
CA LEU A 235 12.19 -20.98 -33.67
C LEU A 235 12.29 -20.81 -35.19
N GLU A 236 12.90 -19.73 -35.68
CA GLU A 236 13.15 -19.54 -37.12
C GLU A 236 14.16 -20.54 -37.68
N SER A 237 13.97 -20.94 -38.94
CA SER A 237 14.90 -21.84 -39.63
C SER A 237 16.26 -21.18 -39.82
N SER A 238 17.32 -22.00 -39.86
CA SER A 238 18.71 -21.53 -40.07
C SER A 238 18.84 -20.65 -41.31
N ALA A 239 18.15 -21.00 -42.40
CA ALA A 239 18.09 -20.18 -43.63
C ALA A 239 17.46 -18.79 -43.41
N SER A 240 16.39 -18.70 -42.59
CA SER A 240 15.76 -17.41 -42.23
C SER A 240 16.69 -16.55 -41.38
N VAL A 241 17.34 -17.15 -40.38
CA VAL A 241 18.33 -16.47 -39.51
C VAL A 241 19.45 -15.87 -40.36
N HIS A 242 20.02 -16.66 -41.27
CA HIS A 242 21.06 -16.19 -42.19
C HIS A 242 20.57 -15.04 -43.08
N ALA A 243 19.38 -15.17 -43.67
CA ALA A 243 18.80 -14.13 -44.53
C ALA A 243 18.57 -12.80 -43.78
N LYS A 244 18.06 -12.86 -42.54
CA LYS A 244 17.85 -11.67 -41.71
C LYS A 244 19.17 -11.01 -41.30
N LEU A 245 20.17 -11.81 -40.90
CA LEU A 245 21.50 -11.28 -40.58
C LEU A 245 22.16 -10.62 -41.79
N ALA A 246 21.98 -11.14 -43.00
CA ALA A 246 22.51 -10.52 -44.22
C ALA A 246 21.97 -9.09 -44.44
N THR A 247 20.75 -8.80 -43.98
CA THR A 247 20.11 -7.48 -44.06
C THR A 247 20.40 -6.56 -42.86
N ALA A 248 21.06 -7.06 -41.80
CA ALA A 248 21.32 -6.31 -40.58
C ALA A 248 22.21 -5.09 -40.85
N ALA A 249 21.81 -3.90 -40.40
CA ALA A 249 22.57 -2.68 -40.63
C ALA A 249 23.92 -2.74 -39.89
N CYS A 250 25.01 -2.57 -40.62
CA CYS A 250 26.37 -2.55 -40.07
C CYS A 250 27.22 -1.53 -40.83
N PRO A 251 27.00 -0.22 -40.61
CA PRO A 251 27.68 0.83 -41.36
C PRO A 251 29.20 0.84 -41.09
N PRO A 252 30.05 0.86 -42.14
CA PRO A 252 31.49 0.90 -41.98
C PRO A 252 31.95 2.09 -41.14
N GLY A 253 32.89 1.84 -40.22
CA GLY A 253 33.48 2.89 -39.38
C GLY A 253 32.62 3.33 -38.18
N GLN A 254 31.40 2.81 -38.03
CA GLN A 254 30.52 3.15 -36.91
C GLN A 254 30.72 2.20 -35.72
N ARG A 255 30.94 2.75 -34.53
CA ARG A 255 31.12 2.01 -33.27
C ARG A 255 29.78 1.48 -32.72
N ALA A 256 29.85 0.54 -31.78
CA ALA A 256 28.65 0.01 -31.10
C ALA A 256 27.88 1.13 -30.37
N ALA A 257 28.60 2.03 -29.69
CA ALA A 257 28.00 3.15 -28.95
C ALA A 257 27.29 4.18 -29.85
N GLU A 258 27.61 4.20 -31.15
CA GLU A 258 27.01 5.09 -32.13
C GLU A 258 25.75 4.49 -32.78
N GLY A 259 25.32 3.29 -32.38
CA GLY A 259 24.12 2.62 -32.89
C GLY A 259 24.38 1.41 -33.80
N ASN A 260 25.62 0.91 -33.87
CA ASN A 260 25.91 -0.32 -34.64
C ASN A 260 25.43 -1.58 -33.88
N GLY A 261 24.24 -2.06 -34.24
CA GLY A 261 23.59 -3.22 -33.62
C GLY A 261 24.35 -4.54 -33.78
N VAL A 262 25.09 -4.72 -34.89
CA VAL A 262 25.92 -5.92 -35.11
C VAL A 262 27.09 -5.97 -34.12
N LEU A 263 27.82 -4.86 -33.97
CA LEU A 263 28.90 -4.78 -32.97
C LEU A 263 28.36 -4.89 -31.54
N ALA A 264 27.23 -4.25 -31.25
CA ALA A 264 26.60 -4.35 -29.93
C ALA A 264 26.20 -5.81 -29.61
N PHE A 265 25.64 -6.55 -30.57
CA PHE A 265 25.31 -7.96 -30.39
C PHE A 265 26.57 -8.82 -30.17
N ILE A 266 27.67 -8.52 -30.89
CA ILE A 266 28.94 -9.20 -30.67
C ILE A 266 29.47 -8.94 -29.25
N LYS A 267 29.43 -7.69 -28.77
CA LYS A 267 29.87 -7.32 -27.42
C LYS A 267 29.06 -8.02 -26.33
N PHE A 268 27.73 -7.96 -26.41
CA PHE A 268 26.85 -8.36 -25.30
C PHE A 268 26.36 -9.80 -25.39
N VAL A 269 26.57 -10.49 -26.52
CA VAL A 269 26.16 -11.89 -26.71
C VAL A 269 27.33 -12.76 -27.14
N ILE A 270 28.01 -12.44 -28.25
CA ILE A 270 29.01 -13.37 -28.82
C ILE A 270 30.26 -13.49 -27.93
N PHE A 271 30.85 -12.39 -27.48
CA PHE A 271 31.99 -12.42 -26.54
C PHE A 271 31.64 -13.17 -25.24
N PRO A 272 30.50 -12.90 -24.57
CA PRO A 272 30.05 -13.68 -23.43
C PRO A 272 29.89 -15.18 -23.74
N LEU A 273 29.24 -15.55 -24.86
CA LEU A 273 29.07 -16.95 -25.25
C LEU A 273 30.39 -17.68 -25.43
N VAL A 274 31.36 -17.04 -26.07
CA VAL A 274 32.70 -17.61 -26.31
C VAL A 274 33.47 -17.75 -25.00
N ASN A 275 33.41 -16.74 -24.12
CA ASN A 275 34.06 -16.80 -22.81
C ASN A 275 33.45 -17.85 -21.88
N LEU A 276 32.13 -18.06 -21.95
CA LEU A 276 31.44 -19.12 -21.22
C LEU A 276 31.84 -20.52 -21.72
N ALA A 277 32.04 -20.68 -23.02
CA ALA A 277 32.45 -21.96 -23.60
C ALA A 277 33.94 -22.28 -23.37
N ALA A 278 34.81 -21.29 -23.54
CA ALA A 278 36.25 -21.42 -23.35
C ALA A 278 36.84 -20.05 -22.94
N SER A 279 37.00 -19.84 -21.64
CA SER A 279 37.50 -18.57 -21.09
C SER A 279 38.85 -18.17 -21.69
N GLY A 280 38.95 -16.95 -22.21
CA GLY A 280 40.19 -16.41 -22.80
C GLY A 280 40.50 -16.88 -24.23
N SER A 281 39.60 -17.62 -24.88
CA SER A 281 39.81 -18.09 -26.26
C SER A 281 39.70 -16.99 -27.32
N GLY A 282 39.04 -15.86 -26.99
CA GLY A 282 38.80 -14.75 -27.91
C GLY A 282 37.83 -15.10 -29.05
N VAL A 283 37.35 -14.09 -29.75
CA VAL A 283 36.38 -14.26 -30.86
C VAL A 283 37.12 -14.27 -32.19
N LYS A 284 36.83 -15.25 -33.05
CA LYS A 284 37.34 -15.30 -34.42
C LYS A 284 36.42 -14.53 -35.36
N VAL A 285 36.96 -13.56 -36.10
CA VAL A 285 36.25 -12.84 -37.18
C VAL A 285 37.10 -12.89 -38.45
N GLY A 286 36.57 -13.52 -39.50
CA GLY A 286 37.36 -13.86 -40.68
C GLY A 286 38.49 -14.83 -40.29
N GLU A 287 39.74 -14.46 -40.55
CA GLU A 287 40.93 -15.22 -40.14
C GLU A 287 41.64 -14.64 -38.90
N THR A 288 41.11 -13.57 -38.31
CA THR A 288 41.75 -12.88 -37.18
C THR A 288 41.06 -13.26 -35.87
N HIS A 289 41.85 -13.44 -34.80
CA HIS A 289 41.37 -13.66 -33.44
C HIS A 289 41.51 -12.39 -32.61
N PHE A 290 40.46 -12.04 -31.87
CA PHE A 290 40.41 -10.86 -31.00
C PHE A 290 40.22 -11.30 -29.54
N ALA A 291 41.11 -10.88 -28.64
CA ALA A 291 41.03 -11.25 -27.23
C ALA A 291 39.97 -10.44 -26.50
N THR A 292 39.79 -9.18 -26.90
CA THR A 292 38.84 -8.24 -26.33
C THR A 292 37.90 -7.65 -27.39
N PHE A 293 36.73 -7.16 -26.96
CA PHE A 293 35.78 -6.52 -27.87
C PHE A 293 36.36 -5.21 -28.41
N GLU A 294 37.11 -4.49 -27.58
CA GLU A 294 37.73 -3.21 -27.92
C GLU A 294 38.72 -3.37 -29.09
N GLU A 295 39.52 -4.45 -29.10
CA GLU A 295 40.40 -4.77 -30.23
C GLU A 295 39.63 -5.03 -31.53
N LEU A 296 38.51 -5.74 -31.45
CA LEU A 296 37.65 -6.01 -32.61
C LEU A 296 36.99 -4.72 -33.13
N GLU A 297 36.45 -3.90 -32.24
CA GLU A 297 35.81 -2.63 -32.59
C GLU A 297 36.81 -1.68 -33.25
N ASP A 298 38.01 -1.53 -32.68
CA ASP A 298 39.05 -0.68 -33.26
C ASP A 298 39.53 -1.21 -34.62
N ALA A 299 39.63 -2.54 -34.79
CA ALA A 299 39.98 -3.13 -36.08
C ALA A 299 38.91 -2.88 -37.16
N TYR A 300 37.62 -2.93 -36.79
CA TYR A 300 36.52 -2.61 -37.70
C TYR A 300 36.52 -1.12 -38.08
N VAL A 301 36.71 -0.22 -37.11
CA VAL A 301 36.75 1.23 -37.35
C VAL A 301 37.97 1.63 -38.18
N ALA A 302 39.12 0.99 -37.95
CA ALA A 302 40.34 1.21 -38.72
C ALA A 302 40.29 0.60 -40.14
N GLY A 303 39.25 -0.18 -40.47
CA GLY A 303 39.12 -0.83 -41.78
C GLY A 303 40.16 -1.92 -42.04
N VAL A 304 40.55 -2.67 -41.00
CA VAL A 304 41.53 -3.78 -41.12
C VAL A 304 41.02 -4.82 -42.11
N ALA A 305 41.90 -5.24 -43.02
CA ALA A 305 41.58 -6.26 -44.03
C ALA A 305 41.11 -7.56 -43.34
N GLY A 306 39.90 -8.02 -43.69
CA GLY A 306 39.29 -9.22 -43.12
C GLY A 306 38.28 -8.98 -41.99
N VAL A 307 38.13 -7.74 -41.50
CA VAL A 307 37.06 -7.33 -40.57
C VAL A 307 36.06 -6.45 -41.32
N SER A 308 35.11 -7.10 -42.01
CA SER A 308 34.04 -6.45 -42.79
C SER A 308 32.65 -6.71 -42.19
N PRO A 309 31.61 -5.93 -42.59
CA PRO A 309 30.22 -6.20 -42.20
C PRO A 309 29.79 -7.65 -42.43
N GLU A 310 30.22 -8.26 -43.54
CA GLU A 310 29.91 -9.65 -43.90
C GLU A 310 30.55 -10.62 -42.92
N THR A 311 31.83 -10.43 -42.58
CA THR A 311 32.54 -11.29 -41.62
C THR A 311 32.00 -11.17 -40.19
N LEU A 312 31.54 -9.98 -39.79
CA LEU A 312 30.90 -9.77 -38.49
C LEU A 312 29.54 -10.48 -38.41
N ARG A 313 28.72 -10.36 -39.47
CA ARG A 313 27.43 -11.07 -39.55
C ARG A 313 27.62 -12.59 -39.58
N ALA A 314 28.63 -13.08 -40.29
CA ALA A 314 28.99 -14.50 -40.31
C ALA A 314 29.42 -14.99 -38.92
N CYS A 315 30.26 -14.22 -38.21
CA CYS A 315 30.65 -14.51 -36.83
C CYS A 315 29.42 -14.62 -35.90
N ILE A 316 28.44 -13.71 -36.01
CA ILE A 316 27.19 -13.83 -35.27
C ILE A 316 26.47 -15.14 -35.61
N PHE A 317 26.30 -15.44 -36.90
CA PHE A 317 25.60 -16.66 -37.34
C PHE A 317 26.27 -17.94 -36.81
N ASP A 318 27.58 -18.06 -36.94
CA ASP A 318 28.37 -19.23 -36.55
C ASP A 318 28.27 -19.54 -35.05
N HIS A 319 28.14 -18.50 -34.23
CA HIS A 319 28.01 -18.65 -32.78
C HIS A 319 26.54 -18.72 -32.31
N LEU A 320 25.60 -18.12 -33.04
CA LEU A 320 24.20 -17.98 -32.63
C LEU A 320 23.33 -19.16 -33.12
N ASP A 321 23.42 -19.56 -34.39
CA ASP A 321 22.54 -20.60 -34.95
C ASP A 321 22.68 -21.95 -34.23
N PRO A 322 23.87 -22.42 -33.82
CA PRO A 322 23.99 -23.64 -33.01
C PRO A 322 23.27 -23.56 -31.66
N ARG A 323 23.13 -22.36 -31.08
CA ARG A 323 22.42 -22.15 -29.81
C ARG A 323 20.91 -22.15 -30.02
N ILE A 324 20.45 -21.50 -31.09
CA ILE A 324 19.06 -21.51 -31.54
C ILE A 324 18.64 -22.95 -31.90
N GLU A 325 19.52 -23.74 -32.51
CA GLU A 325 19.25 -25.13 -32.88
C GLU A 325 18.83 -26.00 -31.68
N VAL A 326 19.45 -25.80 -30.51
CA VAL A 326 19.03 -26.49 -29.27
C VAL A 326 17.57 -26.16 -28.92
N VAL A 327 17.17 -24.90 -29.08
CA VAL A 327 15.79 -24.46 -28.87
C VAL A 327 14.85 -25.07 -29.91
N ARG A 328 15.23 -25.07 -31.20
CA ARG A 328 14.43 -25.70 -32.26
C ARG A 328 14.20 -27.18 -31.98
N GLN A 329 15.24 -27.90 -31.60
CA GLN A 329 15.17 -29.33 -31.28
C GLN A 329 14.23 -29.62 -30.10
N ARG A 330 14.25 -28.79 -29.05
CA ARG A 330 13.34 -28.94 -27.90
C ARG A 330 11.86 -28.92 -28.35
N PHE A 331 11.51 -28.09 -29.34
CA PHE A 331 10.14 -28.01 -29.87
C PHE A 331 9.76 -29.12 -30.86
N THR A 332 10.69 -30.01 -31.24
CA THR A 332 10.37 -31.23 -31.99
C THR A 332 9.80 -32.35 -31.10
N GLU A 333 9.96 -32.24 -29.77
CA GLU A 333 9.43 -33.22 -28.82
C GLU A 333 7.88 -33.26 -28.87
N PRO A 334 7.25 -34.45 -28.91
CA PRO A 334 5.79 -34.57 -29.05
C PRO A 334 4.99 -33.78 -28.02
N ARG A 335 5.49 -33.64 -26.79
CA ARG A 335 4.84 -32.91 -25.69
C ARG A 335 4.73 -31.39 -25.94
N PHE A 336 5.58 -30.82 -26.79
CA PHE A 336 5.59 -29.39 -27.11
C PHE A 336 5.03 -29.07 -28.49
N SER A 337 4.64 -30.09 -29.27
CA SER A 337 4.15 -29.95 -30.65
C SER A 337 2.97 -28.97 -30.82
N LYS A 338 2.10 -28.86 -29.82
CA LYS A 338 0.96 -27.92 -29.81
C LYS A 338 1.21 -26.63 -29.02
N LEU A 339 2.27 -26.58 -28.21
CA LEU A 339 2.49 -25.48 -27.28
C LEU A 339 2.62 -24.13 -27.99
N LEU A 340 3.27 -24.09 -29.16
CA LEU A 340 3.42 -22.86 -29.94
C LEU A 340 2.08 -22.35 -30.48
N SER A 341 1.24 -23.24 -31.02
CA SER A 341 -0.08 -22.87 -31.55
C SER A 341 -1.06 -22.49 -30.44
N ASP A 342 -0.95 -23.13 -29.28
CA ASP A 342 -1.80 -22.84 -28.12
C ASP A 342 -1.40 -21.50 -27.45
N ALA A 343 -0.10 -21.19 -27.42
CA ALA A 343 0.42 -19.94 -26.84
C ALA A 343 0.29 -18.72 -27.77
N TYR A 344 0.34 -18.94 -29.09
CA TYR A 344 0.26 -17.88 -30.12
C TYR A 344 -0.63 -18.34 -31.29
N PRO A 345 -1.96 -18.36 -31.10
CA PRO A 345 -2.90 -18.73 -32.15
C PRO A 345 -2.90 -17.69 -33.28
N ALA A 346 -3.32 -18.11 -34.49
CA ALA A 346 -3.34 -17.24 -35.67
C ALA A 346 -4.35 -16.07 -35.57
N ASP A 347 -5.40 -16.22 -34.75
CA ASP A 347 -6.39 -15.18 -34.47
C ASP A 347 -6.51 -14.98 -32.94
N GLU A 348 -5.67 -14.09 -32.40
CA GLU A 348 -5.68 -13.77 -30.97
C GLU A 348 -6.97 -13.03 -30.54
N ALA A 349 -7.62 -12.32 -31.46
CA ALA A 349 -8.82 -11.52 -31.18
C ALA A 349 -10.06 -12.40 -30.94
N MET A 350 -10.26 -13.44 -31.76
CA MET A 350 -11.33 -14.42 -31.53
C MET A 350 -11.15 -15.23 -30.23
N CYS A 351 -9.91 -15.53 -29.84
CA CYS A 351 -9.62 -16.22 -28.57
C CYS A 351 -9.86 -15.32 -27.35
N ALA A 352 -9.66 -14.01 -27.46
CA ALA A 352 -9.95 -13.06 -26.38
C ALA A 352 -11.46 -12.94 -26.11
N GLU A 353 -12.30 -12.91 -27.15
CA GLU A 353 -13.77 -12.83 -27.02
C GLU A 353 -14.41 -14.16 -26.57
N LYS A 354 -13.94 -15.30 -27.10
CA LYS A 354 -14.56 -16.61 -26.86
C LYS A 354 -14.25 -17.21 -25.48
N HIS A 355 -13.16 -16.80 -24.82
CA HIS A 355 -12.76 -17.34 -23.52
C HIS A 355 -12.97 -16.39 -22.33
N ALA A 356 -13.39 -15.15 -22.54
CA ALA A 356 -13.90 -14.30 -21.45
C ALA A 356 -15.08 -14.96 -20.72
N SER A 357 -15.87 -15.79 -21.42
CA SER A 357 -16.94 -16.62 -20.85
C SER A 357 -16.45 -17.93 -20.20
N GLU A 358 -15.28 -18.46 -20.59
CA GLU A 358 -14.68 -19.68 -20.03
C GLU A 358 -13.71 -19.43 -18.86
N SER A 359 -13.32 -18.17 -18.65
CA SER A 359 -12.47 -17.71 -17.53
C SER A 359 -12.98 -18.11 -16.15
N ALA A 360 -14.27 -18.41 -15.99
CA ALA A 360 -14.83 -18.93 -14.75
C ALA A 360 -14.32 -20.36 -14.40
N GLY A 361 -13.79 -21.10 -15.37
CA GLY A 361 -13.31 -22.48 -15.21
C GLY A 361 -11.82 -22.70 -15.50
N SER A 362 -11.03 -21.65 -15.72
CA SER A 362 -9.62 -21.79 -16.14
C SER A 362 -8.69 -22.33 -15.04
N SER A 363 -7.69 -23.13 -15.44
CA SER A 363 -6.66 -23.86 -14.68
C SER A 363 -6.15 -23.29 -13.34
N LEU A 364 -6.20 -21.97 -13.11
CA LEU A 364 -5.75 -21.34 -11.87
C LEU A 364 -6.78 -21.38 -10.74
N THR A 365 -8.08 -21.52 -11.05
CA THR A 365 -9.12 -21.73 -10.02
C THR A 365 -8.98 -23.07 -9.32
N ALA A 366 -8.42 -24.08 -9.99
CA ALA A 366 -8.09 -25.38 -9.40
C ALA A 366 -6.89 -25.33 -8.44
N THR A 367 -6.11 -24.24 -8.45
CA THR A 367 -4.88 -24.09 -7.64
C THR A 367 -5.18 -23.60 -6.21
N PHE A 368 -6.36 -23.02 -5.96
CA PHE A 368 -6.73 -22.47 -4.66
C PHE A 368 -7.18 -23.56 -3.68
N LYS A 369 -6.22 -24.25 -3.05
CA LYS A 369 -6.49 -25.10 -1.88
C LYS A 369 -6.83 -24.19 -0.69
N ASP A 370 -7.94 -24.46 0.00
CA ASP A 370 -8.41 -23.75 1.20
C ASP A 370 -8.80 -22.26 1.03
N ASP A 371 -9.43 -21.91 -0.09
CA ASP A 371 -9.98 -20.56 -0.32
C ASP A 371 -11.19 -20.25 0.60
N ARG A 372 -11.03 -19.26 1.49
CA ARG A 372 -12.09 -18.84 2.42
C ARG A 372 -13.29 -18.20 1.73
N LEU A 373 -13.14 -17.65 0.53
CA LEU A 373 -14.27 -17.12 -0.24
C LEU A 373 -15.23 -18.25 -0.65
N THR A 374 -14.71 -19.41 -1.02
CA THR A 374 -15.53 -20.58 -1.35
C THR A 374 -16.30 -21.08 -0.12
N ALA A 375 -15.66 -21.10 1.04
CA ALA A 375 -16.31 -21.43 2.31
C ALA A 375 -17.40 -20.40 2.68
N LEU A 376 -17.15 -19.11 2.47
CA LEU A 376 -18.13 -18.04 2.67
C LEU A 376 -19.35 -18.22 1.76
N LYS A 377 -19.15 -18.47 0.46
CA LYS A 377 -20.25 -18.74 -0.49
C LYS A 377 -21.09 -19.94 -0.06
N SER A 378 -20.45 -20.99 0.43
CA SER A 378 -21.12 -22.18 0.96
C SER A 378 -21.93 -21.86 2.24
N CYS A 379 -21.41 -21.01 3.13
CA CYS A 379 -22.13 -20.53 4.32
C CYS A 379 -23.37 -19.69 3.93
N LEU A 380 -23.25 -18.81 2.93
CA LEU A 380 -24.37 -18.03 2.40
C LEU A 380 -25.45 -18.96 1.84
N PHE A 381 -25.07 -19.92 0.99
CA PHE A 381 -25.98 -20.91 0.43
C PHE A 381 -26.66 -21.78 1.51
N SER A 382 -25.90 -22.17 2.54
CA SER A 382 -26.45 -22.92 3.68
C SER A 382 -27.44 -22.11 4.50
N THR A 383 -27.28 -20.79 4.59
CA THR A 383 -28.25 -19.92 5.27
C THR A 383 -29.51 -19.83 4.43
N GLU A 384 -29.38 -19.63 3.12
CA GLU A 384 -30.52 -19.58 2.20
C GLU A 384 -31.31 -20.88 2.16
N SER A 385 -30.65 -22.04 2.22
CA SER A 385 -31.29 -23.37 2.21
C SER A 385 -32.22 -23.61 3.41
N GLN A 386 -31.99 -22.89 4.51
CA GLN A 386 -32.81 -22.93 5.71
C GLN A 386 -33.94 -21.90 5.69
N LEU A 387 -33.87 -20.91 4.79
CA LEU A 387 -34.90 -19.88 4.64
C LEU A 387 -36.03 -20.34 3.72
N PRO A 388 -37.28 -19.96 4.02
CA PRO A 388 -38.43 -20.23 3.16
C PRO A 388 -38.32 -19.49 1.82
N SER A 389 -39.04 -19.96 0.80
CA SER A 389 -39.08 -19.29 -0.51
C SER A 389 -39.85 -17.97 -0.45
N LEU A 390 -39.39 -16.98 -1.21
CA LEU A 390 -40.12 -15.75 -1.51
C LEU A 390 -41.53 -16.06 -2.02
N ASP A 391 -42.50 -15.28 -1.56
CA ASP A 391 -43.86 -15.26 -2.09
C ASP A 391 -44.19 -13.87 -2.69
N ALA A 392 -45.34 -13.77 -3.36
CA ALA A 392 -45.76 -12.53 -4.02
C ALA A 392 -46.02 -11.38 -3.02
N THR A 393 -46.39 -11.69 -1.77
CA THR A 393 -46.62 -10.71 -0.72
C THR A 393 -45.32 -10.19 -0.11
N SER A 394 -44.26 -11.02 -0.08
CA SER A 394 -42.91 -10.63 0.31
C SER A 394 -42.40 -9.47 -0.54
N MET A 395 -42.50 -9.58 -1.87
CA MET A 395 -42.00 -8.54 -2.79
C MET A 395 -42.71 -7.20 -2.61
N ARG A 396 -44.02 -7.21 -2.34
CA ARG A 396 -44.78 -5.99 -2.02
C ARG A 396 -44.30 -5.38 -0.71
N SER A 397 -44.12 -6.20 0.31
CA SER A 397 -43.63 -5.76 1.63
C SER A 397 -42.21 -5.17 1.54
N VAL A 398 -41.33 -5.75 0.71
CA VAL A 398 -40.00 -5.19 0.41
C VAL A 398 -40.11 -3.81 -0.24
N ALA A 399 -40.98 -3.65 -1.25
CA ALA A 399 -41.19 -2.36 -1.90
C ALA A 399 -41.69 -1.30 -0.90
N ASP A 400 -42.63 -1.67 -0.04
CA ASP A 400 -43.21 -0.77 0.97
C ASP A 400 -42.16 -0.33 2.00
N ILE A 401 -41.34 -1.26 2.54
CA ILE A 401 -40.26 -0.94 3.50
C ILE A 401 -39.19 -0.05 2.86
N LEU A 402 -38.82 -0.34 1.62
CA LEU A 402 -37.79 0.42 0.91
C LEU A 402 -38.32 1.70 0.26
N THR A 403 -39.63 1.99 0.40
CA THR A 403 -40.31 3.12 -0.25
C THR A 403 -40.10 3.16 -1.77
N LEU A 404 -40.02 1.98 -2.38
CA LEU A 404 -39.82 1.80 -3.82
C LEU A 404 -41.15 1.67 -4.55
N ARG A 405 -41.19 2.15 -5.79
CA ARG A 405 -42.28 1.77 -6.71
C ARG A 405 -42.22 0.27 -6.98
N PRO A 406 -43.35 -0.48 -6.96
CA PRO A 406 -43.36 -1.92 -7.20
C PRO A 406 -42.67 -2.34 -8.51
N GLU A 407 -42.65 -1.48 -9.52
CA GLU A 407 -41.97 -1.70 -10.80
C GLU A 407 -40.45 -1.83 -10.67
N ALA A 408 -39.83 -1.17 -9.68
CA ALA A 408 -38.38 -1.19 -9.50
C ALA A 408 -37.86 -2.62 -9.21
N LEU A 409 -38.66 -3.41 -8.47
CA LEU A 409 -38.32 -4.79 -8.13
C LEU A 409 -38.51 -5.77 -9.29
N LYS A 410 -39.20 -5.39 -10.37
CA LYS A 410 -39.38 -6.26 -11.56
C LYS A 410 -38.07 -6.48 -12.33
N SER A 411 -37.07 -5.62 -12.10
CA SER A 411 -35.73 -5.74 -12.70
C SER A 411 -34.89 -6.86 -12.06
N LEU A 412 -35.28 -7.35 -10.89
CA LEU A 412 -34.55 -8.38 -10.16
C LEU A 412 -34.75 -9.75 -10.83
N LYS A 413 -33.67 -10.53 -10.89
CA LYS A 413 -33.75 -11.91 -11.37
C LYS A 413 -34.61 -12.75 -10.41
N PRO A 414 -35.46 -13.66 -10.92
CA PRO A 414 -36.22 -14.56 -10.06
C PRO A 414 -35.28 -15.44 -9.22
N ARG A 415 -35.40 -15.38 -7.89
CA ARG A 415 -34.65 -16.22 -6.95
C ARG A 415 -35.61 -16.78 -5.89
N ARG A 416 -35.18 -17.86 -5.23
CA ARG A 416 -35.90 -18.43 -4.08
C ARG A 416 -35.80 -17.51 -2.85
N VAL A 417 -34.63 -16.91 -2.66
CA VAL A 417 -34.30 -16.02 -1.55
C VAL A 417 -33.67 -14.77 -2.13
N LEU A 418 -33.99 -13.59 -1.57
CA LEU A 418 -33.47 -12.30 -1.99
C LEU A 418 -32.37 -11.84 -1.03
N ARG A 419 -31.16 -11.61 -1.54
CA ARG A 419 -30.02 -11.11 -0.75
C ARG A 419 -30.03 -9.59 -0.67
N CYS A 420 -30.22 -9.07 0.54
CA CYS A 420 -30.17 -7.64 0.85
C CYS A 420 -28.87 -7.30 1.56
N MET A 421 -27.97 -6.59 0.87
CA MET A 421 -26.64 -6.26 1.35
C MET A 421 -26.55 -4.82 1.84
N TRP A 422 -25.78 -4.59 2.90
CA TRP A 422 -25.29 -3.27 3.31
C TRP A 422 -23.83 -3.37 3.74
N SER A 423 -23.01 -2.37 3.41
CA SER A 423 -21.60 -2.30 3.78
C SER A 423 -21.33 -1.13 4.73
N ILE A 424 -20.50 -1.36 5.75
CA ILE A 424 -20.08 -0.35 6.72
C ILE A 424 -18.57 -0.39 6.96
N ALA A 425 -17.92 0.77 6.88
CA ALA A 425 -16.50 0.93 7.15
C ALA A 425 -16.22 1.08 8.66
N PRO A 426 -15.32 0.29 9.27
CA PRO A 426 -14.91 0.45 10.67
C PRO A 426 -13.90 1.61 10.87
N ALA A 427 -14.27 2.80 10.41
CA ALA A 427 -13.44 4.02 10.41
C ALA A 427 -13.24 4.65 11.80
N GLY A 428 -14.28 4.58 12.65
CA GLY A 428 -14.31 5.17 13.99
C GLY A 428 -15.34 4.47 14.85
N VAL A 429 -15.87 5.12 15.88
CA VAL A 429 -16.95 4.53 16.68
C VAL A 429 -18.27 4.47 15.89
N PRO A 430 -19.08 3.39 16.01
CA PRO A 430 -20.40 3.35 15.41
C PRO A 430 -21.33 4.37 16.09
N HIS A 431 -22.14 5.07 15.30
CA HIS A 431 -23.02 6.15 15.77
C HIS A 431 -24.48 5.93 15.40
N LEU A 432 -25.36 6.80 15.93
CA LEU A 432 -26.81 6.71 15.77
C LEU A 432 -27.24 6.68 14.29
N GLY A 433 -26.57 7.41 13.41
CA GLY A 433 -26.83 7.33 11.96
C GLY A 433 -26.78 5.92 11.37
N HIS A 434 -25.94 5.01 11.89
CA HIS A 434 -25.88 3.62 11.43
C HIS A 434 -27.11 2.79 11.82
N THR A 435 -27.95 3.27 12.75
CA THR A 435 -29.17 2.56 13.14
C THR A 435 -30.25 2.63 12.07
N LEU A 436 -30.22 3.62 11.17
CA LEU A 436 -31.20 3.76 10.09
C LEU A 436 -31.18 2.56 9.11
N PRO A 437 -30.05 2.25 8.44
CA PRO A 437 -29.99 1.06 7.58
C PRO A 437 -30.22 -0.23 8.37
N LEU A 438 -29.72 -0.33 9.62
CA LEU A 438 -29.96 -1.52 10.46
C LEU A 438 -31.43 -1.75 10.79
N ARG A 439 -32.22 -0.68 10.98
CA ARG A 439 -33.67 -0.78 11.19
C ARG A 439 -34.37 -1.30 9.94
N ILE A 440 -34.01 -0.77 8.76
CA ILE A 440 -34.52 -1.25 7.47
C ILE A 440 -34.20 -2.75 7.30
N LEU A 441 -32.93 -3.13 7.51
CA LEU A 441 -32.50 -4.53 7.42
C LEU A 441 -33.20 -5.44 8.44
N ALA A 442 -33.41 -4.98 9.67
CA ALA A 442 -34.15 -5.74 10.67
C ALA A 442 -35.61 -5.94 10.24
N GLN A 443 -36.26 -4.93 9.67
CA GLN A 443 -37.61 -5.07 9.10
C GLN A 443 -37.64 -6.05 7.92
N LEU A 444 -36.68 -5.94 6.99
CA LEU A 444 -36.55 -6.82 5.84
C LEU A 444 -36.31 -8.28 6.24
N SER A 445 -35.48 -8.53 7.26
CA SER A 445 -35.15 -9.88 7.73
C SER A 445 -36.36 -10.67 8.24
N ARG A 446 -37.45 -9.98 8.62
CA ARG A 446 -38.70 -10.62 9.07
C ARG A 446 -39.59 -11.05 7.91
N ILE A 447 -39.29 -10.65 6.68
CA ILE A 447 -40.03 -11.04 5.49
C ILE A 447 -39.55 -12.42 5.04
N VAL A 448 -40.51 -13.28 4.73
CA VAL A 448 -40.30 -14.64 4.20
C VAL A 448 -39.45 -14.55 2.92
N GLY A 449 -38.33 -15.28 2.90
CA GLY A 449 -37.43 -15.37 1.75
C GLY A 449 -36.45 -14.21 1.59
N ILE A 450 -36.19 -13.43 2.64
CA ILE A 450 -35.12 -12.42 2.65
C ILE A 450 -33.91 -12.91 3.43
N HIS A 451 -32.71 -12.74 2.86
CA HIS A 451 -31.43 -12.94 3.52
C HIS A 451 -30.69 -11.60 3.62
N VAL A 452 -30.41 -11.16 4.84
CA VAL A 452 -29.66 -9.93 5.11
C VAL A 452 -28.17 -10.24 5.24
N ILE A 453 -27.37 -9.48 4.50
CA ILE A 453 -25.90 -9.54 4.56
C ILE A 453 -25.36 -8.17 4.99
N ILE A 454 -24.60 -8.15 6.08
CA ILE A 454 -23.87 -6.95 6.53
C ILE A 454 -22.39 -7.18 6.32
N LEU A 455 -21.76 -6.40 5.45
CA LEU A 455 -20.32 -6.40 5.23
C LEU A 455 -19.66 -5.33 6.10
N ILE A 456 -18.78 -5.73 7.01
CA ILE A 456 -17.86 -4.82 7.70
C ILE A 456 -16.61 -4.69 6.82
N ASP A 457 -16.53 -3.60 6.06
CA ASP A 457 -15.51 -3.40 5.02
C ASP A 457 -14.25 -2.73 5.59
N ASP A 458 -13.45 -3.52 6.29
CA ASP A 458 -12.19 -3.07 6.89
C ASP A 458 -11.04 -2.89 5.91
N ILE A 459 -11.03 -3.63 4.80
CA ILE A 459 -10.09 -3.40 3.70
C ILE A 459 -10.39 -2.06 3.03
N GLY A 460 -11.66 -1.79 2.70
CA GLY A 460 -12.08 -0.49 2.17
C GLY A 460 -11.74 0.65 3.13
N ALA A 461 -12.05 0.49 4.42
CA ALA A 461 -11.71 1.50 5.44
C ALA A 461 -10.19 1.76 5.55
N PHE A 462 -9.35 0.74 5.31
CA PHE A 462 -7.91 0.93 5.26
C PHE A 462 -7.47 1.68 4.00
N LEU A 463 -8.02 1.32 2.84
CA LEU A 463 -7.73 1.99 1.56
C LEU A 463 -8.14 3.47 1.57
N GLU A 464 -9.21 3.82 2.29
CA GLU A 464 -9.62 5.21 2.55
C GLU A 464 -8.73 5.96 3.56
N GLY A 465 -7.80 5.28 4.24
CA GLY A 465 -6.99 5.86 5.32
C GLY A 465 -7.75 6.05 6.65
N ASN A 466 -8.94 5.48 6.77
CA ASN A 466 -9.83 5.60 7.91
C ASN A 466 -9.59 4.54 9.00
N CYS A 467 -8.95 3.43 8.65
CA CYS A 467 -8.64 2.34 9.58
C CYS A 467 -7.19 1.84 9.41
N PRO A 468 -6.32 1.94 10.44
CA PRO A 468 -4.97 1.37 10.37
C PRO A 468 -4.98 -0.15 10.22
N TRP A 469 -4.05 -0.71 9.45
CA TRP A 469 -3.95 -2.15 9.15
C TRP A 469 -4.06 -3.04 10.40
N GLU A 470 -3.27 -2.73 11.43
CA GLU A 470 -3.18 -3.47 12.70
C GLU A 470 -4.46 -3.41 13.55
N ALA A 471 -5.34 -2.43 13.34
CA ALA A 471 -6.55 -2.23 14.14
C ALA A 471 -7.81 -2.81 13.47
N ARG A 472 -7.72 -3.27 12.21
CA ARG A 472 -8.88 -3.68 11.43
C ARG A 472 -9.66 -4.83 12.06
N GLU A 473 -8.97 -5.91 12.42
CA GLU A 473 -9.64 -7.10 12.97
C GLU A 473 -10.31 -6.78 14.32
N SER A 474 -9.66 -6.01 15.19
CA SER A 474 -10.24 -5.63 16.48
C SER A 474 -11.42 -4.67 16.32
N ARG A 475 -11.35 -3.74 15.36
CA ARG A 475 -12.52 -2.89 15.03
C ARG A 475 -13.65 -3.69 14.38
N CYS A 476 -13.37 -4.67 13.53
CA CYS A 476 -14.38 -5.59 12.99
C CYS A 476 -15.10 -6.34 14.10
N ALA A 477 -14.37 -6.88 15.07
CA ALA A 477 -14.96 -7.59 16.21
C ALA A 477 -15.89 -6.68 17.03
N LEU A 478 -15.50 -5.42 17.25
CA LEU A 478 -16.35 -4.43 17.92
C LEU A 478 -17.61 -4.12 17.11
N PHE A 479 -17.45 -3.80 15.81
CA PHE A 479 -18.57 -3.49 14.93
C PHE A 479 -19.54 -4.67 14.85
N GLU A 480 -19.06 -5.88 14.62
CA GLU A 480 -19.92 -7.06 14.56
C GLU A 480 -20.79 -7.21 15.81
N ARG A 481 -20.20 -7.06 17.00
CA ARG A 481 -20.93 -7.16 18.27
C ARG A 481 -22.00 -6.08 18.38
N VAL A 482 -21.68 -4.83 18.04
CA VAL A 482 -22.62 -3.69 18.10
C VAL A 482 -23.74 -3.86 17.06
N LEU A 483 -23.40 -4.20 15.82
CA LEU A 483 -24.36 -4.34 14.73
C LEU A 483 -25.37 -5.47 15.01
N ARG A 484 -24.91 -6.63 15.51
CA ARG A 484 -25.81 -7.71 15.96
C ARG A 484 -26.75 -7.24 17.07
N ALA A 485 -26.22 -6.52 18.06
CA ALA A 485 -27.05 -6.02 19.17
C ALA A 485 -28.09 -4.98 18.72
N VAL A 486 -27.73 -4.07 17.83
CA VAL A 486 -28.68 -3.09 17.25
C VAL A 486 -29.73 -3.79 16.41
N PHE A 487 -29.34 -4.78 15.60
CA PHE A 487 -30.26 -5.57 14.80
C PHE A 487 -31.29 -6.33 15.67
N LYS A 488 -30.84 -6.95 16.77
CA LYS A 488 -31.71 -7.55 17.79
C LYS A 488 -32.60 -6.52 18.48
N ALA A 489 -32.06 -5.35 18.80
CA ALA A 489 -32.81 -4.27 19.40
C ALA A 489 -33.94 -3.75 18.49
N PHE A 490 -33.88 -3.97 17.18
CA PHE A 490 -34.97 -3.70 16.25
C PHE A 490 -35.81 -4.94 15.90
N ALA A 491 -35.67 -6.02 16.67
CA ALA A 491 -36.34 -7.30 16.49
C ALA A 491 -36.12 -7.88 15.08
N GLY A 492 -34.88 -7.81 14.58
CA GLY A 492 -34.48 -8.50 13.35
C GLY A 492 -34.35 -10.02 13.57
N ASP A 493 -34.60 -10.81 12.54
CA ASP A 493 -34.45 -12.27 12.58
C ASP A 493 -32.99 -12.66 12.35
N GLU A 494 -32.33 -13.17 13.40
CA GLU A 494 -30.93 -13.61 13.31
C GLU A 494 -30.71 -14.78 12.36
N LYS A 495 -31.72 -15.63 12.12
CA LYS A 495 -31.59 -16.75 11.17
C LYS A 495 -31.43 -16.26 9.74
N ALA A 496 -31.96 -15.08 9.45
CA ALA A 496 -31.84 -14.40 8.17
C ALA A 496 -30.66 -13.42 8.11
N LEU A 497 -29.77 -13.36 9.12
CA LEU A 497 -28.66 -12.43 9.17
C LEU A 497 -27.30 -13.13 9.01
N THR A 498 -26.50 -12.67 8.06
CA THR A 498 -25.07 -12.98 7.97
C THR A 498 -24.25 -11.69 8.06
N ILE A 499 -23.27 -11.65 8.98
CA ILE A 499 -22.29 -10.56 9.05
C ILE A 499 -20.95 -11.12 8.57
N VAL A 500 -20.34 -10.42 7.62
CA VAL A 500 -19.08 -10.81 6.96
C VAL A 500 -18.04 -9.71 7.19
N ARG A 501 -16.77 -10.07 7.35
CA ARG A 501 -15.67 -9.10 7.46
C ARG A 501 -14.88 -9.09 6.17
N GLY A 502 -14.44 -7.91 5.71
CA GLY A 502 -13.71 -7.76 4.44
C GLY A 502 -12.47 -8.65 4.37
N HIS A 503 -11.65 -8.67 5.43
CA HIS A 503 -10.46 -9.54 5.49
C HIS A 503 -10.76 -11.04 5.45
N ASP A 504 -12.00 -11.50 5.66
CA ASP A 504 -12.30 -12.94 5.60
C ASP A 504 -12.17 -13.49 4.17
N PHE A 505 -12.34 -12.66 3.14
CA PHE A 505 -12.38 -13.12 1.74
C PHE A 505 -11.63 -12.22 0.74
N LYS A 506 -11.47 -10.91 1.00
CA LYS A 506 -10.88 -9.97 0.02
C LYS A 506 -9.38 -10.21 -0.24
N CYS A 507 -8.70 -10.89 0.68
CA CYS A 507 -7.29 -11.26 0.51
C CYS A 507 -7.11 -12.68 -0.03
N GLU A 508 -8.20 -13.39 -0.37
CA GLU A 508 -8.10 -14.74 -0.92
C GLU A 508 -7.79 -14.68 -2.42
N GLY A 509 -7.04 -15.67 -2.91
CA GLY A 509 -6.53 -15.67 -4.28
C GLY A 509 -7.60 -15.60 -5.36
N SER A 510 -8.77 -16.19 -5.12
CA SER A 510 -9.91 -16.12 -6.05
C SER A 510 -10.48 -14.70 -6.15
N TYR A 511 -10.60 -13.97 -5.03
CA TYR A 511 -11.03 -12.58 -5.02
C TYR A 511 -9.99 -11.66 -5.68
N MET A 512 -8.72 -11.85 -5.33
CA MET A 512 -7.62 -11.02 -5.85
C MET A 512 -7.39 -11.23 -7.34
N LEU A 513 -7.62 -12.46 -7.81
CA LEU A 513 -7.66 -12.74 -9.23
C LEU A 513 -8.73 -11.91 -9.94
N ASP A 514 -9.96 -11.90 -9.42
CA ASP A 514 -11.06 -11.13 -9.98
C ASP A 514 -10.83 -9.61 -9.85
N LEU A 515 -10.11 -9.17 -8.81
CA LEU A 515 -9.63 -7.79 -8.71
C LEU A 515 -8.66 -7.45 -9.85
N TYR A 516 -7.64 -8.27 -10.11
CA TYR A 516 -6.70 -8.06 -11.21
C TYR A 516 -7.39 -8.08 -12.59
N ARG A 517 -8.41 -8.92 -12.75
CA ARG A 517 -9.26 -8.95 -13.95
C ARG A 517 -10.05 -7.66 -14.12
N LEU A 518 -10.70 -7.18 -13.05
CA LEU A 518 -11.51 -5.97 -13.10
C LEU A 518 -10.68 -4.71 -13.34
N VAL A 519 -9.56 -4.54 -12.63
CA VAL A 519 -8.68 -3.35 -12.79
C VAL A 519 -8.00 -3.29 -14.17
N SER A 520 -7.92 -4.43 -14.88
CA SER A 520 -7.47 -4.50 -16.28
C SER A 520 -8.55 -4.09 -17.29
N LEU A 521 -9.78 -3.79 -16.84
CA LEU A 521 -10.87 -3.28 -17.69
C LEU A 521 -11.20 -1.81 -17.42
N VAL A 522 -10.75 -1.28 -16.29
CA VAL A 522 -11.16 0.01 -15.72
C VAL A 522 -10.08 1.07 -15.96
N PRO A 523 -10.39 2.14 -16.72
CA PRO A 523 -9.52 3.31 -16.84
C PRO A 523 -9.37 4.07 -15.53
N GLU A 524 -8.19 4.65 -15.29
CA GLU A 524 -7.88 5.39 -14.06
C GLU A 524 -8.88 6.52 -13.76
N LYS A 525 -9.28 7.28 -14.79
CA LYS A 525 -10.23 8.38 -14.65
C LYS A 525 -11.62 7.89 -14.23
N GLU A 526 -12.09 6.79 -14.82
CA GLU A 526 -13.42 6.25 -14.51
C GLU A 526 -13.47 5.65 -13.10
N ALA A 527 -12.38 5.02 -12.66
CA ALA A 527 -12.21 4.61 -11.26
C ALA A 527 -12.24 5.83 -10.33
N PHE A 528 -11.48 6.88 -10.63
CA PHE A 528 -11.46 8.09 -9.81
C PHE A 528 -12.84 8.75 -9.69
N ASP A 529 -13.53 8.96 -10.82
CA ASP A 529 -14.86 9.59 -10.87
C ASP A 529 -15.91 8.82 -10.05
N CYS A 530 -15.73 7.50 -9.89
CA CYS A 530 -16.64 6.64 -9.12
C CYS A 530 -16.13 6.31 -7.70
N SER A 531 -14.92 6.75 -7.34
CA SER A 531 -14.32 6.48 -6.02
C SER A 531 -14.97 7.27 -4.88
N GLY A 532 -15.68 8.35 -5.21
CA GLY A 532 -16.20 9.31 -4.24
C GLY A 532 -15.13 10.26 -3.66
N ALA A 533 -13.86 10.11 -4.05
CA ALA A 533 -12.78 11.00 -3.65
C ALA A 533 -12.96 12.40 -4.27
N THR A 534 -12.84 13.45 -3.45
CA THR A 534 -12.87 14.83 -3.91
C THR A 534 -11.46 15.30 -4.27
N THR A 535 -11.28 15.86 -5.47
CA THR A 535 -10.05 16.60 -5.79
C THR A 535 -9.90 17.80 -4.85
N PRO A 536 -8.71 18.04 -4.27
CA PRO A 536 -8.45 19.30 -3.56
C PRO A 536 -8.79 20.48 -4.47
N SER A 537 -9.48 21.48 -3.92
CA SER A 537 -10.04 22.63 -4.65
C SER A 537 -9.00 23.47 -5.43
N SER A 538 -7.71 23.23 -5.24
CA SER A 538 -6.60 23.88 -5.94
C SER A 538 -6.50 23.52 -7.43
N GLN A 539 -7.05 22.38 -7.89
CA GLN A 539 -6.81 21.87 -9.25
C GLN A 539 -7.86 22.28 -10.31
N ARG A 540 -8.91 23.03 -9.94
CA ARG A 540 -9.92 23.47 -10.93
C ARG A 540 -9.49 24.64 -11.81
N GLN A 541 -8.38 25.33 -11.52
CA GLN A 541 -7.94 26.50 -12.27
C GLN A 541 -6.90 26.23 -13.37
N GLU A 542 -6.33 25.03 -13.48
CA GLU A 542 -5.22 24.76 -14.41
C GLU A 542 -5.60 24.03 -15.70
N GLN A 543 -6.88 23.73 -15.95
CA GLN A 543 -7.32 23.20 -17.25
C GLN A 543 -7.58 24.28 -18.32
N ALA A 544 -7.20 25.53 -18.06
CA ALA A 544 -7.28 26.63 -19.01
C ALA A 544 -6.00 27.48 -18.99
N GLY A 545 -4.86 26.89 -19.33
CA GLY A 545 -3.60 27.62 -19.45
C GLY A 545 -2.52 26.81 -20.15
N ASP A 546 -2.10 27.28 -21.31
CA ASP A 546 -1.18 26.63 -22.24
C ASP A 546 0.29 26.73 -21.79
N ALA A 547 1.08 25.71 -22.16
CA ALA A 547 2.52 25.68 -22.44
C ALA A 547 3.59 26.27 -21.46
N ARG A 548 4.56 25.39 -21.15
CA ARG A 548 5.98 25.61 -20.75
C ARG A 548 6.28 26.05 -19.31
N GLY A 549 6.84 25.10 -18.55
CA GLY A 549 7.66 25.37 -17.37
C GLY A 549 8.08 24.06 -16.69
N GLU A 550 9.33 23.64 -16.85
CA GLU A 550 9.95 22.63 -15.99
C GLU A 550 10.17 23.25 -14.60
N GLY A 551 9.24 22.99 -13.70
CA GLY A 551 9.37 23.25 -12.27
C GLY A 551 8.75 22.06 -11.52
N GLU A 552 9.51 21.46 -10.60
CA GLU A 552 9.06 20.33 -9.80
C GLU A 552 7.88 20.73 -8.90
N GLU A 553 6.66 20.46 -9.36
CA GLU A 553 5.46 20.56 -8.53
C GLU A 553 5.39 19.36 -7.58
N GLU A 554 5.57 19.62 -6.29
CA GLU A 554 5.14 18.72 -5.20
C GLU A 554 3.60 18.69 -5.13
N GLY A 555 2.96 18.06 -6.12
CA GLY A 555 1.54 17.76 -6.07
C GLY A 555 1.23 16.76 -4.96
N SER A 556 0.31 17.10 -4.06
CA SER A 556 -0.35 16.17 -3.14
C SER A 556 -1.17 15.16 -3.97
N GLY A 557 -0.50 14.11 -4.44
CA GLY A 557 -1.06 13.12 -5.35
C GLY A 557 -2.05 12.20 -4.64
N LEU A 558 -3.16 11.91 -5.30
CA LEU A 558 -4.09 10.84 -4.92
C LEU A 558 -3.34 9.51 -4.76
N ASN A 559 -3.63 8.77 -3.69
CA ASN A 559 -3.10 7.43 -3.49
C ASN A 559 -3.80 6.43 -4.41
N LEU A 560 -3.07 5.39 -4.82
CA LEU A 560 -3.59 4.33 -5.68
C LEU A 560 -4.81 3.63 -5.07
N SER A 561 -4.87 3.58 -3.73
CA SER A 561 -5.99 3.02 -2.98
C SER A 561 -7.35 3.60 -3.38
N ALA A 562 -7.44 4.89 -3.73
CA ALA A 562 -8.69 5.51 -4.17
C ALA A 562 -9.23 4.89 -5.47
N LEU A 563 -8.36 4.44 -6.37
CA LEU A 563 -8.76 3.80 -7.63
C LEU A 563 -9.24 2.35 -7.43
N LEU A 564 -8.87 1.72 -6.31
CA LEU A 564 -9.30 0.36 -5.98
C LEU A 564 -10.69 0.31 -5.32
N LEU A 565 -11.10 1.37 -4.61
CA LEU A 565 -12.38 1.43 -3.88
C LEU A 565 -13.62 1.06 -4.72
N PRO A 566 -13.86 1.63 -5.92
CA PRO A 566 -15.03 1.26 -6.72
C PRO A 566 -14.93 -0.17 -7.24
N CYS A 567 -13.71 -0.66 -7.52
CA CYS A 567 -13.47 -2.04 -7.95
C CYS A 567 -13.81 -3.03 -6.84
N THR A 568 -13.33 -2.78 -5.61
CA THR A 568 -13.65 -3.63 -4.46
C THR A 568 -15.13 -3.56 -4.12
N ALA A 569 -15.77 -2.40 -4.20
CA ALA A 569 -17.19 -2.27 -3.94
C ALA A 569 -18.03 -3.10 -4.94
N LEU A 570 -17.67 -3.10 -6.23
CA LEU A 570 -18.35 -3.94 -7.23
C LEU A 570 -18.15 -5.43 -6.92
N LEU A 571 -16.91 -5.84 -6.62
CA LEU A 571 -16.58 -7.24 -6.34
C LEU A 571 -17.23 -7.74 -5.05
N ASP A 572 -17.42 -6.91 -4.04
CA ASP A 572 -18.16 -7.27 -2.83
C ASP A 572 -19.59 -7.68 -3.16
N ALA A 573 -20.30 -6.86 -3.96
CA ALA A 573 -21.66 -7.16 -4.37
C ALA A 573 -21.72 -8.39 -5.29
N TYR A 574 -20.72 -8.55 -6.17
CA TYR A 574 -20.58 -9.70 -7.05
C TYR A 574 -20.39 -11.02 -6.27
N HIS A 575 -19.40 -11.08 -5.38
CA HIS A 575 -19.04 -12.30 -4.67
C HIS A 575 -20.01 -12.68 -3.55
N LEU A 576 -20.69 -11.70 -2.94
CA LEU A 576 -21.77 -11.93 -2.00
C LEU A 576 -23.12 -12.18 -2.72
N GLU A 577 -23.15 -12.07 -4.05
CA GLU A 577 -24.34 -12.16 -4.92
C GLU A 577 -25.51 -11.30 -4.43
N ALA A 578 -25.23 -10.05 -4.10
CA ALA A 578 -26.28 -9.14 -3.64
C ALA A 578 -27.32 -8.91 -4.75
N ASP A 579 -28.60 -9.04 -4.41
CA ASP A 579 -29.71 -8.64 -5.30
C ASP A 579 -30.09 -7.18 -5.06
N LEU A 580 -30.06 -6.77 -3.79
CA LEU A 580 -30.32 -5.41 -3.33
C LEU A 580 -29.10 -4.91 -2.55
N ARG A 581 -28.68 -3.66 -2.79
CA ARG A 581 -27.63 -3.01 -2.01
C ARG A 581 -28.12 -1.70 -1.43
N LEU A 582 -28.19 -1.64 -0.09
CA LEU A 582 -28.40 -0.40 0.63
C LEU A 582 -27.10 0.39 0.70
N SER A 583 -27.17 1.69 0.40
CA SER A 583 -26.03 2.61 0.41
C SER A 583 -26.50 4.03 0.72
N SER A 584 -25.55 4.94 1.01
CA SER A 584 -25.86 6.37 1.08
C SER A 584 -26.25 6.92 -0.30
N PRO A 585 -27.02 8.02 -0.41
CA PRO A 585 -27.39 8.58 -1.70
C PRO A 585 -26.19 8.88 -2.62
N ARG A 586 -25.12 9.46 -2.07
CA ARG A 586 -23.87 9.74 -2.80
C ARG A 586 -23.17 8.45 -3.26
N SER A 587 -23.18 7.42 -2.43
CA SER A 587 -22.58 6.12 -2.77
C SER A 587 -23.37 5.38 -3.85
N VAL A 588 -24.70 5.46 -3.84
CA VAL A 588 -25.57 4.81 -4.84
C VAL A 588 -25.24 5.29 -6.24
N GLU A 589 -25.12 6.61 -6.46
CA GLU A 589 -24.83 7.18 -7.78
C GLU A 589 -23.52 6.62 -8.37
N GLY A 590 -22.43 6.68 -7.60
CA GLY A 590 -21.13 6.19 -8.04
C GLY A 590 -21.10 4.67 -8.24
N GLN A 591 -21.67 3.90 -7.31
CA GLN A 591 -21.69 2.44 -7.39
C GLN A 591 -22.56 1.94 -8.54
N GLU A 592 -23.73 2.54 -8.76
CA GLU A 592 -24.65 2.15 -9.82
C GLU A 592 -24.05 2.47 -11.19
N LYS A 593 -23.47 3.67 -11.36
CA LYS A 593 -22.77 4.06 -12.59
C LYS A 593 -21.64 3.10 -12.91
N PHE A 594 -20.79 2.82 -11.93
CA PHE A 594 -19.64 1.93 -12.10
C PHE A 594 -20.07 0.49 -12.44
N ALA A 595 -21.04 -0.06 -11.70
CA ALA A 595 -21.54 -1.42 -11.91
C ALA A 595 -22.18 -1.58 -13.29
N LYS A 596 -23.01 -0.63 -13.74
CA LYS A 596 -23.63 -0.65 -15.08
C LYS A 596 -22.60 -0.62 -16.20
N GLN A 597 -21.49 0.09 -16.00
CA GLN A 597 -20.46 0.26 -17.00
C GLN A 597 -19.52 -0.96 -17.10
N PHE A 598 -19.11 -1.54 -15.98
CA PHE A 598 -18.03 -2.52 -15.96
C PHE A 598 -18.48 -3.96 -15.70
N LEU A 599 -19.58 -4.20 -14.99
CA LEU A 599 -20.03 -5.56 -14.72
C LEU A 599 -20.32 -6.34 -16.01
N PRO A 600 -21.02 -5.79 -17.03
CA PRO A 600 -21.26 -6.53 -18.28
C PRO A 600 -19.98 -6.83 -19.08
N ARG A 601 -18.92 -6.03 -18.89
CA ARG A 601 -17.60 -6.24 -19.52
C ARG A 601 -16.77 -7.26 -18.75
N PHE A 602 -17.00 -7.37 -17.45
CA PHE A 602 -16.30 -8.28 -16.54
C PHE A 602 -16.91 -9.69 -16.57
N ASP A 603 -18.25 -9.79 -16.50
CA ASP A 603 -19.00 -11.04 -16.51
C ASP A 603 -20.43 -10.80 -17.03
N THR A 604 -20.71 -11.31 -18.23
CA THR A 604 -22.02 -11.16 -18.91
C THR A 604 -23.14 -11.98 -18.28
N SER A 605 -22.82 -12.97 -17.43
CA SER A 605 -23.81 -13.81 -16.77
C SER A 605 -24.46 -13.14 -15.54
N HIS A 606 -23.83 -12.10 -15.01
CA HIS A 606 -24.29 -11.38 -13.82
C HIS A 606 -24.96 -10.05 -14.18
N SER A 607 -25.92 -9.64 -13.35
CA SER A 607 -26.58 -8.34 -13.43
C SER A 607 -26.24 -7.53 -12.18
N PRO A 608 -26.14 -6.19 -12.28
CA PRO A 608 -25.87 -5.38 -11.11
C PRO A 608 -27.01 -5.50 -10.08
N PRO A 609 -26.72 -5.36 -8.78
CA PRO A 609 -27.77 -5.29 -7.77
C PRO A 609 -28.64 -4.05 -8.01
N LEU A 610 -29.87 -4.08 -7.49
CA LEU A 610 -30.66 -2.86 -7.35
C LEU A 610 -30.09 -2.04 -6.17
N PHE A 611 -29.54 -0.87 -6.49
CA PHE A 611 -29.00 0.06 -5.50
C PHE A 611 -30.15 0.88 -4.89
N VAL A 612 -30.21 0.91 -3.57
CA VAL A 612 -31.30 1.55 -2.82
C VAL A 612 -30.71 2.52 -1.80
N PRO A 613 -31.03 3.83 -1.88
CA PRO A 613 -30.51 4.80 -0.94
C PRO A 613 -31.21 4.66 0.42
N HIS A 614 -30.46 4.87 1.50
CA HIS A 614 -31.03 5.08 2.83
C HIS A 614 -30.77 6.50 3.33
N ALA A 615 -31.64 7.02 4.20
CA ALA A 615 -31.47 8.33 4.81
C ALA A 615 -30.19 8.39 5.68
N LEU A 616 -29.63 9.59 5.81
CA LEU A 616 -28.51 9.90 6.70
C LEU A 616 -29.00 10.82 7.82
N LEU A 617 -28.45 10.68 9.03
CA LEU A 617 -28.76 11.61 10.12
C LEU A 617 -27.88 12.85 10.02
N PRO A 618 -28.42 14.03 10.36
CA PRO A 618 -27.64 15.26 10.38
C PRO A 618 -26.65 15.28 11.55
N ALA A 619 -25.59 16.09 11.41
CA ALA A 619 -24.66 16.38 12.50
C ALA A 619 -25.30 17.31 13.55
N LEU A 620 -24.92 17.17 14.82
CA LEU A 620 -25.56 17.91 15.92
C LEU A 620 -25.28 19.43 15.91
N ILE A 621 -24.16 19.89 15.35
CA ILE A 621 -23.64 21.27 15.54
C ILE A 621 -23.45 21.97 14.17
N THR A 622 -24.45 21.92 13.29
CA THR A 622 -24.40 22.57 11.97
C THR A 622 -25.45 23.66 11.84
N GLY A 623 -25.03 24.91 11.65
CA GLY A 623 -25.89 26.05 11.33
C GLY A 623 -25.87 26.45 9.85
N THR A 624 -25.20 25.69 8.98
CA THR A 624 -25.02 25.98 7.54
C THR A 624 -25.16 24.71 6.70
N ALA A 625 -25.87 24.80 5.57
CA ALA A 625 -26.18 23.69 4.67
C ALA A 625 -25.05 23.31 3.68
N THR A 626 -23.79 23.29 4.11
CA THR A 626 -22.69 22.76 3.28
C THR A 626 -22.68 21.23 3.38
N GLU A 627 -22.76 20.52 2.25
CA GLU A 627 -23.07 19.08 2.15
C GLU A 627 -22.23 18.16 3.06
N GLU A 628 -20.91 18.38 3.21
CA GLU A 628 -20.05 17.47 4.00
C GLU A 628 -20.09 17.72 5.52
N ALA A 629 -20.38 18.95 5.95
CA ALA A 629 -20.52 19.25 7.37
C ALA A 629 -21.89 18.81 7.91
N ALA A 630 -22.88 18.60 7.03
CA ALA A 630 -24.29 18.47 7.37
C ALA A 630 -24.69 17.09 7.93
N VAL A 631 -23.89 16.02 7.74
CA VAL A 631 -24.25 14.64 8.15
C VAL A 631 -23.38 14.12 9.28
N MET A 632 -23.94 13.21 10.08
CA MET A 632 -23.23 12.54 11.17
C MET A 632 -22.15 11.61 10.61
N THR A 633 -20.92 11.79 11.05
CA THR A 633 -19.76 10.99 10.63
C THR A 633 -19.13 10.24 11.80
N THR A 634 -18.39 9.19 11.47
CA THR A 634 -17.57 8.46 12.45
C THR A 634 -16.39 9.31 12.89
N PHE A 635 -15.92 9.07 14.11
CA PHE A 635 -14.71 9.66 14.63
C PHE A 635 -13.92 8.62 15.43
N VAL A 636 -12.60 8.76 15.43
CA VAL A 636 -11.76 8.02 16.37
C VAL A 636 -11.73 8.82 17.67
N PRO A 637 -11.98 8.19 18.84
CA PRO A 637 -11.93 8.90 20.12
C PRO A 637 -10.60 9.66 20.27
N PRO A 638 -10.60 10.99 20.49
CA PRO A 638 -9.40 11.82 20.32
C PRO A 638 -8.20 11.43 21.21
N LEU A 639 -8.49 10.87 22.40
CA LEU A 639 -7.47 10.38 23.34
C LEU A 639 -6.93 8.98 22.95
N ARG A 640 -7.58 8.29 22.02
CA ARG A 640 -7.21 6.96 21.53
C ARG A 640 -6.59 6.99 20.13
N ASP A 641 -6.72 8.08 19.38
CA ASP A 641 -6.04 8.24 18.08
C ASP A 641 -4.56 8.63 18.31
N PRO A 642 -3.57 7.80 17.91
CA PRO A 642 -2.15 8.15 18.06
C PRO A 642 -1.75 9.47 17.39
N ARG A 643 -2.39 9.81 16.26
CA ARG A 643 -2.14 11.04 15.49
C ARG A 643 -2.61 12.28 16.24
N MET A 644 -3.69 12.14 17.01
CA MET A 644 -4.33 13.26 17.72
C MET A 644 -3.88 13.36 19.16
N ALA A 645 -3.61 12.24 19.83
CA ALA A 645 -3.30 12.17 21.25
C ALA A 645 -2.08 13.01 21.66
N GLN A 646 -1.17 13.32 20.74
CA GLN A 646 0.03 14.09 21.03
C GLN A 646 -0.13 15.62 20.82
N SER A 647 -1.22 16.07 20.19
CA SER A 647 -1.44 17.49 19.84
C SER A 647 -2.73 18.04 20.45
N ALA A 648 -2.62 19.05 21.31
CA ALA A 648 -3.79 19.70 21.93
C ALA A 648 -4.74 20.32 20.89
N ALA A 649 -4.20 20.86 19.79
CA ALA A 649 -4.99 21.39 18.68
C ALA A 649 -5.74 20.26 17.95
N ALA A 650 -5.07 19.14 17.66
CA ALA A 650 -5.72 17.98 17.05
C ALA A 650 -6.79 17.40 17.99
N GLN A 651 -6.51 17.32 19.29
CA GLN A 651 -7.51 16.90 20.29
C GLN A 651 -8.71 17.85 20.33
N ALA A 652 -8.52 19.17 20.19
CA ALA A 652 -9.61 20.14 20.14
C ALA A 652 -10.48 19.92 18.89
N VAL A 653 -9.87 19.74 17.71
CA VAL A 653 -10.58 19.39 16.47
C VAL A 653 -11.35 18.06 16.63
N GLY A 654 -10.71 17.04 17.21
CA GLY A 654 -11.34 15.75 17.48
C GLY A 654 -12.50 15.83 18.47
N ARG A 655 -12.40 16.70 19.50
CA ARG A 655 -13.52 16.94 20.42
C ARG A 655 -14.70 17.56 19.68
N VAL A 656 -14.47 18.57 18.84
CA VAL A 656 -15.54 19.17 18.03
C VAL A 656 -16.18 18.13 17.11
N ALA A 657 -15.39 17.29 16.44
CA ALA A 657 -15.89 16.19 15.63
C ALA A 657 -16.72 15.19 16.46
N SER A 658 -16.26 14.85 17.67
CA SER A 658 -17.00 13.97 18.56
C SER A 658 -18.33 14.57 19.00
N GLU A 659 -18.43 15.88 19.23
CA GLU A 659 -19.66 16.56 19.67
C GLU A 659 -20.67 16.77 18.53
N ARG A 660 -20.25 16.60 17.27
CA ARG A 660 -21.14 16.58 16.10
C ARG A 660 -21.93 15.27 15.96
N CYS A 661 -21.63 14.27 16.78
CA CYS A 661 -22.08 12.90 16.59
C CYS A 661 -22.75 12.35 17.87
N LEU A 662 -23.67 11.38 17.70
CA LEU A 662 -24.22 10.58 18.78
C LEU A 662 -23.63 9.15 18.70
N PRO A 663 -22.50 8.87 19.36
CA PRO A 663 -21.90 7.53 19.33
C PRO A 663 -22.84 6.52 20.02
N LEU A 664 -22.98 5.33 19.43
CA LEU A 664 -23.68 4.21 20.08
C LEU A 664 -22.85 3.68 21.25
N ILE A 665 -21.54 3.64 21.06
CA ILE A 665 -20.55 3.24 22.04
C ILE A 665 -19.31 4.13 21.95
N GLU A 666 -18.66 4.41 23.08
CA GLU A 666 -17.40 5.17 23.12
C GLU A 666 -16.55 4.65 24.30
N PRO A 667 -15.21 4.59 24.17
CA PRO A 667 -14.36 4.31 25.32
C PRO A 667 -14.58 5.34 26.43
N PRO A 668 -14.65 4.90 27.69
CA PRO A 668 -14.66 5.84 28.80
C PRO A 668 -13.34 6.62 28.81
N PRO A 669 -13.34 7.86 29.33
CA PRO A 669 -12.10 8.60 29.55
C PRO A 669 -11.12 7.77 30.40
N PRO A 670 -9.80 7.89 30.17
CA PRO A 670 -8.81 7.16 30.96
C PRO A 670 -8.99 7.37 32.47
N GLY A 671 -9.10 6.28 33.23
CA GLY A 671 -9.28 6.31 34.69
C GLY A 671 -10.72 6.36 35.18
N VAL A 672 -11.72 6.41 34.29
CA VAL A 672 -13.15 6.34 34.66
C VAL A 672 -13.62 4.87 34.61
N PRO A 673 -14.24 4.33 35.68
CA PRO A 673 -14.79 2.99 35.68
C PRO A 673 -15.88 2.81 34.61
N ALA A 674 -15.77 1.77 33.81
CA ALA A 674 -16.77 1.41 32.82
C ALA A 674 -17.98 0.75 33.50
N ILE A 675 -19.08 1.48 33.67
CA ILE A 675 -20.40 0.89 33.99
C ILE A 675 -21.23 0.74 32.70
N ALA A 676 -22.07 -0.29 32.60
CA ALA A 676 -22.76 -0.65 31.35
C ALA A 676 -23.53 0.50 30.68
N SER A 677 -24.33 1.21 31.46
CA SER A 677 -25.13 2.35 30.98
C SER A 677 -24.28 3.55 30.59
N SER A 678 -23.02 3.64 31.05
CA SER A 678 -22.10 4.72 30.68
C SER A 678 -21.37 4.46 29.35
N LEU A 679 -21.34 3.22 28.87
CA LEU A 679 -20.69 2.85 27.62
C LEU A 679 -21.61 2.99 26.40
N ILE A 680 -22.92 2.89 26.61
CA ILE A 680 -23.94 2.90 25.55
C ILE A 680 -24.60 4.29 25.51
N LEU A 681 -24.64 4.94 24.35
CA LEU A 681 -25.03 6.35 24.18
C LEU A 681 -24.33 7.32 25.16
N PRO A 682 -22.98 7.28 25.26
CA PRO A 682 -22.24 8.07 26.23
C PRO A 682 -22.40 9.58 25.99
N GLY A 683 -22.64 10.31 27.07
CA GLY A 683 -22.73 11.77 27.04
C GLY A 683 -23.99 12.31 26.34
N LEU A 684 -25.01 11.49 26.08
CA LEU A 684 -26.23 11.86 25.35
C LEU A 684 -26.81 13.22 25.81
N LYS A 685 -27.07 13.37 27.12
CA LYS A 685 -27.60 14.62 27.69
C LYS A 685 -26.75 15.85 27.37
N ARG A 686 -25.42 15.73 27.47
CA ARG A 686 -24.48 16.82 27.16
C ARG A 686 -24.55 17.19 25.68
N ARG A 687 -24.52 16.19 24.81
CA ARG A 687 -24.53 16.32 23.35
C ARG A 687 -25.83 16.96 22.85
N LEU A 688 -26.98 16.51 23.35
CA LEU A 688 -28.29 17.10 23.03
C LEU A 688 -28.41 18.54 23.54
N LYS A 689 -27.86 18.85 24.73
CA LYS A 689 -27.83 20.23 25.23
C LYS A 689 -27.06 21.17 24.30
N GLN A 690 -25.92 20.71 23.78
CA GLN A 690 -25.03 21.48 22.90
C GLN A 690 -25.46 21.51 21.43
N ALA A 691 -26.35 20.61 21.01
CA ALA A 691 -26.83 20.54 19.64
C ALA A 691 -27.57 21.82 19.21
N PHE A 692 -27.39 22.18 17.94
CA PHE A 692 -28.07 23.28 17.26
C PHE A 692 -29.57 23.00 17.20
N CYS A 693 -30.36 23.91 17.76
CA CYS A 693 -31.82 23.82 17.78
C CYS A 693 -32.38 25.20 18.11
N GLN A 694 -32.73 25.96 17.07
CA GLN A 694 -33.26 27.31 17.19
C GLN A 694 -34.80 27.25 17.26
N PRO A 695 -35.45 28.00 18.18
CA PRO A 695 -36.92 28.12 18.21
C PRO A 695 -37.49 28.51 16.83
N GLY A 696 -38.60 27.89 16.42
CA GLY A 696 -39.26 28.18 15.15
C GLY A 696 -38.54 27.65 13.89
N ASN A 697 -37.28 27.21 13.98
CA ASN A 697 -36.52 26.75 12.82
C ASN A 697 -36.76 25.25 12.56
N VAL A 698 -37.46 24.94 11.48
CA VAL A 698 -37.72 23.56 11.02
C VAL A 698 -36.81 23.11 9.86
N HIS A 699 -36.10 24.04 9.22
CA HIS A 699 -35.32 23.77 8.01
C HIS A 699 -33.88 23.33 8.29
N ILE A 700 -33.26 23.85 9.36
CA ILE A 700 -31.91 23.47 9.78
C ILE A 700 -32.01 23.06 11.24
N ASN A 701 -32.59 21.90 11.50
CA ASN A 701 -32.84 21.44 12.87
C ASN A 701 -32.48 19.97 13.03
N PRO A 702 -31.20 19.67 13.37
CA PRO A 702 -30.75 18.31 13.46
C PRO A 702 -31.51 17.49 14.50
N LEU A 703 -31.96 18.11 15.59
CA LEU A 703 -32.72 17.40 16.62
C LEU A 703 -34.12 17.02 16.18
N LEU A 704 -34.80 17.90 15.44
CA LEU A 704 -36.14 17.62 14.92
C LEU A 704 -36.08 16.50 13.87
N GLU A 705 -35.08 16.55 12.97
CA GLU A 705 -34.83 15.49 12.00
C GLU A 705 -34.48 14.15 12.67
N ILE A 706 -33.57 14.15 13.66
CA ILE A 706 -33.23 12.94 14.41
C ILE A 706 -34.46 12.40 15.16
N PHE A 707 -35.30 13.26 15.74
CA PHE A 707 -36.52 12.83 16.41
C PHE A 707 -37.48 12.12 15.43
N LYS A 708 -37.70 12.70 14.25
CA LYS A 708 -38.54 12.08 13.21
C LYS A 708 -37.97 10.78 12.68
N ALA A 709 -36.66 10.70 12.47
CA ALA A 709 -36.02 9.54 11.88
C ALA A 709 -35.75 8.40 12.88
N VAL A 710 -35.60 8.72 14.17
CA VAL A 710 -35.18 7.74 15.18
C VAL A 710 -36.24 7.48 16.23
N ALA A 711 -36.91 8.51 16.77
CA ALA A 711 -37.86 8.36 17.88
C ALA A 711 -39.27 8.00 17.40
N LEU A 712 -39.81 8.69 16.37
CA LEU A 712 -41.15 8.38 15.86
C LEU A 712 -41.33 6.93 15.41
N PRO A 713 -40.37 6.30 14.69
CA PRO A 713 -40.53 4.91 14.24
C PRO A 713 -40.52 3.88 15.36
N GLU A 714 -40.25 4.28 16.62
CA GLU A 714 -40.29 3.39 17.79
C GLU A 714 -41.70 3.27 18.39
N LEU A 715 -42.63 4.15 17.99
CA LEU A 715 -44.02 4.06 18.41
C LEU A 715 -44.70 2.83 17.80
N ALA A 716 -45.54 2.17 18.60
CA ALA A 716 -46.34 1.06 18.09
C ALA A 716 -47.36 1.57 17.05
N PRO A 717 -47.74 0.72 16.07
CA PRO A 717 -48.78 1.08 15.12
C PRO A 717 -50.08 1.50 15.83
N GLY A 718 -50.54 2.73 15.59
CA GLY A 718 -51.74 3.28 16.21
C GLY A 718 -51.56 3.93 17.58
N GLU A 719 -50.33 4.00 18.12
CA GLU A 719 -50.03 4.64 19.40
C GLU A 719 -50.06 6.18 19.29
N ASN A 720 -50.58 6.88 20.30
CA ASN A 720 -50.49 8.34 20.33
C ASN A 720 -49.09 8.78 20.75
N LEU A 721 -48.52 9.76 20.06
CA LEU A 721 -47.27 10.40 20.47
C LEU A 721 -47.53 11.39 21.61
N VAL A 722 -46.90 11.17 22.76
CA VAL A 722 -46.95 12.10 23.89
C VAL A 722 -45.64 12.87 24.00
N LEU A 723 -45.68 14.17 23.74
CA LEU A 723 -44.54 15.08 23.90
C LEU A 723 -44.53 15.62 25.33
N PRO A 724 -43.51 15.28 26.15
CA PRO A 724 -43.43 15.73 27.52
C PRO A 724 -43.17 17.23 27.58
N ARG A 725 -44.04 17.96 28.28
CA ARG A 725 -43.96 19.41 28.45
C ARG A 725 -44.50 19.81 29.84
N PRO A 726 -43.81 20.67 30.60
CA PRO A 726 -44.23 21.05 31.96
C PRO A 726 -45.60 21.75 31.99
N GLU A 727 -46.36 21.58 33.08
CA GLU A 727 -47.67 22.24 33.29
C GLU A 727 -47.59 23.76 33.18
N GLN A 728 -46.55 24.37 33.74
CA GLN A 728 -46.28 25.81 33.65
C GLN A 728 -46.07 26.32 32.21
N HIS A 729 -45.86 25.41 31.25
CA HIS A 729 -45.72 25.73 29.84
C HIS A 729 -46.94 25.29 29.03
N GLY A 730 -47.98 24.70 29.62
CA GLY A 730 -49.20 24.28 28.91
C GLY A 730 -49.41 22.76 28.84
N GLY A 731 -48.63 21.99 29.60
CA GLY A 731 -48.82 20.55 29.78
C GLY A 731 -48.42 19.69 28.57
N PRO A 732 -48.42 18.35 28.71
CA PRO A 732 -48.03 17.42 27.65
C PRO A 732 -48.89 17.56 26.39
N ILE A 733 -48.26 17.49 25.22
CA ILE A 733 -48.95 17.54 23.92
C ILE A 733 -49.15 16.10 23.44
N THR A 734 -50.38 15.72 23.10
CA THR A 734 -50.69 14.38 22.56
C THR A 734 -51.08 14.50 21.10
N LEU A 735 -50.40 13.76 20.23
CA LEU A 735 -50.70 13.67 18.80
C LEU A 735 -51.16 12.27 18.42
N THR A 736 -52.22 12.20 17.64
CA THR A 736 -52.74 10.99 17.02
C THR A 736 -51.87 10.56 15.84
N PRO A 737 -51.91 9.26 15.45
CA PRO A 737 -51.21 8.75 14.27
C PRO A 737 -51.42 9.56 13.00
N SER A 738 -52.62 10.10 12.76
CA SER A 738 -52.91 10.95 11.61
C SER A 738 -52.23 12.32 11.65
N GLU A 739 -51.91 12.83 12.85
CA GLU A 739 -51.29 14.14 13.03
C GLU A 739 -49.77 14.07 12.91
N TYR A 740 -49.15 12.94 13.25
CA TYR A 740 -47.70 12.76 13.14
C TYR A 740 -47.24 11.90 11.94
N ASN A 741 -48.10 11.06 11.34
CA ASN A 741 -47.80 10.30 10.11
C ASN A 741 -48.43 10.99 8.89
N GLY A 742 -47.68 11.86 8.19
CA GLY A 742 -48.17 12.52 6.97
C GLY A 742 -47.20 13.54 6.38
N ALA A 743 -47.51 14.02 5.17
CA ALA A 743 -46.70 15.02 4.46
C ALA A 743 -46.69 16.40 5.16
N SER A 744 -47.75 16.72 5.91
CA SER A 744 -47.87 17.88 6.80
C SER A 744 -47.78 17.42 8.26
N CYS A 745 -46.64 16.84 8.64
CA CYS A 745 -46.41 16.38 10.01
C CYS A 745 -46.61 17.54 10.98
N HIS A 746 -47.62 17.46 11.85
CA HIS A 746 -48.00 18.55 12.75
C HIS A 746 -46.88 18.91 13.75
N LEU A 747 -45.87 18.04 13.88
CA LEU A 747 -44.64 18.33 14.64
C LEU A 747 -43.88 19.54 14.09
N ASP A 748 -43.85 19.72 12.78
CA ASP A 748 -43.23 20.89 12.16
C ASP A 748 -43.99 22.16 12.51
N ASP A 749 -45.32 22.11 12.45
CA ASP A 749 -46.17 23.25 12.80
C ASP A 749 -46.04 23.61 14.28
N LEU A 750 -46.05 22.61 15.18
CA LEU A 750 -45.87 22.83 16.62
C LEU A 750 -44.52 23.45 16.94
N PHE A 751 -43.46 23.03 16.24
CA PHE A 751 -42.12 23.57 16.44
C PHE A 751 -41.95 24.96 15.81
N ALA A 752 -42.47 25.16 14.59
CA ALA A 752 -42.44 26.43 13.86
C ALA A 752 -43.21 27.53 14.59
N ASN A 753 -44.36 27.19 15.19
CA ASN A 753 -45.16 28.11 15.99
C ASN A 753 -44.69 28.21 17.46
N GLU A 754 -43.54 27.61 17.79
CA GLU A 754 -42.93 27.62 19.13
C GLU A 754 -43.81 27.04 20.26
N VAL A 755 -44.85 26.27 19.89
CA VAL A 755 -45.69 25.53 20.85
C VAL A 755 -44.87 24.40 21.48
N TRP A 756 -44.05 23.72 20.69
CA TRP A 756 -43.07 22.74 21.15
C TRP A 756 -41.68 23.35 21.17
N HIS A 757 -41.20 23.72 22.36
CA HIS A 757 -39.96 24.48 22.53
C HIS A 757 -38.71 23.58 22.36
N PRO A 758 -37.55 24.09 21.89
CA PRO A 758 -36.31 23.32 21.80
C PRO A 758 -35.92 22.53 23.06
N GLY A 759 -36.22 23.07 24.25
CA GLY A 759 -35.99 22.38 25.52
C GLY A 759 -36.84 21.11 25.69
N ASP A 760 -38.11 21.18 25.26
CA ASP A 760 -39.05 20.06 25.31
C ASP A 760 -38.65 18.99 24.27
N LEU A 761 -38.26 19.41 23.06
CA LEU A 761 -37.72 18.50 22.03
C LEU A 761 -36.46 17.77 22.51
N LYS A 762 -35.51 18.49 23.11
CA LYS A 762 -34.29 17.91 23.69
C LYS A 762 -34.63 16.86 24.77
N ALA A 763 -35.55 17.17 25.68
CA ALA A 763 -35.98 16.26 26.73
C ALA A 763 -36.74 15.03 26.17
N ALA A 764 -37.63 15.24 25.20
CA ALA A 764 -38.38 14.18 24.54
C ALA A 764 -37.46 13.21 23.81
N LEU A 765 -36.49 13.73 23.05
CA LEU A 765 -35.50 12.90 22.35
C LEU A 765 -34.58 12.15 23.31
N GLU A 766 -34.13 12.79 24.38
CA GLU A 766 -33.35 12.14 25.44
C GLU A 766 -34.13 10.96 26.05
N ALA A 767 -35.38 11.18 26.43
CA ALA A 767 -36.25 10.15 26.99
C ALA A 767 -36.48 8.98 26.00
N ALA A 768 -36.79 9.28 24.74
CA ALA A 768 -37.02 8.26 23.71
C ALA A 768 -35.79 7.37 23.48
N LEU A 769 -34.59 7.96 23.41
CA LEU A 769 -33.36 7.21 23.21
C LEU A 769 -32.96 6.37 24.43
N LEU A 770 -33.13 6.90 25.64
CA LEU A 770 -32.79 6.18 26.88
C LEU A 770 -33.78 5.04 27.18
N GLN A 771 -35.09 5.32 27.09
CA GLN A 771 -36.14 4.36 27.46
C GLN A 771 -36.38 3.32 26.36
N GLY A 772 -36.15 3.68 25.10
CA GLY A 772 -36.24 2.79 23.94
C GLY A 772 -34.93 2.10 23.61
N LEU A 773 -34.10 2.76 22.79
CA LEU A 773 -32.91 2.14 22.19
C LEU A 773 -31.85 1.71 23.22
N GLN A 774 -31.46 2.58 24.14
CA GLN A 774 -30.40 2.28 25.11
C GLN A 774 -30.77 1.08 25.98
N ARG A 775 -32.00 1.03 26.49
CA ARG A 775 -32.50 -0.06 27.32
C ARG A 775 -32.34 -1.42 26.62
N ARG A 776 -32.73 -1.51 25.35
CA ARG A 776 -32.60 -2.75 24.55
C ARG A 776 -31.14 -3.07 24.22
N LEU A 777 -30.31 -2.06 23.96
CA LEU A 777 -28.88 -2.28 23.72
C LEU A 777 -28.14 -2.78 24.96
N VAL A 778 -28.48 -2.29 26.17
CA VAL A 778 -27.90 -2.78 27.43
C VAL A 778 -28.16 -4.27 27.63
N GLU A 779 -29.32 -4.77 27.18
CA GLU A 779 -29.67 -6.20 27.25
C GLU A 779 -28.78 -7.04 26.31
N TYR A 780 -28.54 -6.56 25.09
CA TYR A 780 -27.78 -7.31 24.07
C TYR A 780 -26.26 -7.03 24.09
N LEU A 781 -25.79 -6.02 24.81
CA LEU A 781 -24.38 -5.65 24.97
C LEU A 781 -23.93 -5.66 26.44
N PRO A 782 -23.67 -6.83 27.03
CA PRO A 782 -23.19 -6.90 28.41
C PRO A 782 -21.83 -6.19 28.54
N PRO A 783 -21.63 -5.41 29.62
CA PRO A 783 -20.51 -4.47 29.76
C PRO A 783 -19.12 -5.09 29.86
N ALA A 784 -19.00 -6.29 30.45
CA ALA A 784 -17.71 -6.93 30.70
C ALA A 784 -16.97 -7.26 29.39
N ASP A 785 -17.70 -7.76 28.39
CA ASP A 785 -17.17 -8.07 27.07
C ASP A 785 -16.93 -6.78 26.24
N LEU A 786 -17.85 -5.81 26.36
CA LEU A 786 -17.84 -4.59 25.56
C LEU A 786 -16.63 -3.69 25.86
N SER A 787 -16.26 -3.52 27.13
CA SER A 787 -15.11 -2.69 27.50
C SER A 787 -13.81 -3.21 26.89
N ARG A 788 -13.63 -4.54 26.84
CA ARG A 788 -12.44 -5.16 26.25
C ARG A 788 -12.38 -4.93 24.75
N LEU A 789 -13.49 -5.16 24.04
CA LEU A 789 -13.57 -4.94 22.59
C LEU A 789 -13.30 -3.49 22.22
N ILE A 790 -13.78 -2.53 23.00
CA ILE A 790 -13.52 -1.11 22.78
C ILE A 790 -12.03 -0.78 22.96
N ASP A 791 -11.40 -1.29 24.03
CA ASP A 791 -9.97 -1.07 24.27
C ASP A 791 -9.09 -1.73 23.20
N ASP A 792 -9.46 -2.91 22.70
CA ASP A 792 -8.75 -3.62 21.62
C ASP A 792 -8.91 -2.88 20.27
N ALA A 793 -10.09 -2.32 19.98
CA ALA A 793 -10.39 -1.55 18.77
C ALA A 793 -9.77 -0.13 18.77
N PHE A 794 -9.65 0.48 19.96
CA PHE A 794 -9.14 1.82 20.18
C PHE A 794 -8.13 1.84 21.34
N PRO A 795 -6.91 1.32 21.12
CA PRO A 795 -5.90 1.19 22.16
C PRO A 795 -5.46 2.56 22.70
N VAL A 796 -5.10 2.61 23.99
CA VAL A 796 -4.52 3.82 24.59
C VAL A 796 -3.08 4.02 24.05
N PRO A 797 -2.76 5.17 23.43
CA PRO A 797 -1.42 5.46 22.99
C PRO A 797 -0.41 5.35 24.14
N GLY A 798 0.66 4.55 23.95
CA GLY A 798 1.73 4.36 24.93
C GLY A 798 1.52 3.22 25.94
N LYS A 799 0.35 2.58 26.00
CA LYS A 799 0.14 1.35 26.79
C LYS A 799 0.40 0.15 25.90
N LYS A 800 1.49 -0.62 26.11
CA LYS A 800 1.74 -1.86 25.35
C LYS A 800 0.55 -2.81 25.53
N SER A 801 -0.15 -3.14 24.45
CA SER A 801 -1.16 -4.19 24.48
C SER A 801 -0.47 -5.52 24.82
N LYS A 802 -1.09 -6.33 25.68
CA LYS A 802 -0.71 -7.74 25.78
C LYS A 802 -1.13 -8.37 24.45
N LYS A 803 -0.20 -8.58 23.52
CA LYS A 803 -0.47 -9.36 22.31
C LYS A 803 -1.08 -10.70 22.75
N ALA A 804 -2.30 -10.98 22.31
CA ALA A 804 -2.74 -12.36 22.19
C ALA A 804 -1.81 -13.01 21.18
N THR A 805 -1.12 -14.07 21.58
CA THR A 805 -0.26 -14.86 20.70
C THR A 805 -1.10 -15.34 19.52
N PRO A 806 -0.75 -15.00 18.26
CA PRO A 806 -1.35 -15.69 17.13
C PRO A 806 -0.99 -17.17 17.26
N GLY A 807 -1.98 -18.05 17.12
CA GLY A 807 -1.72 -19.49 17.07
C GLY A 807 -0.68 -19.75 16.00
N LYS A 808 0.50 -20.26 16.40
CA LYS A 808 1.48 -20.79 15.47
C LYS A 808 0.81 -21.92 14.67
N SER A 809 0.43 -21.67 13.42
CA SER A 809 0.32 -22.75 12.45
C SER A 809 1.71 -23.35 12.33
N LYS A 810 1.80 -24.66 12.58
CA LYS A 810 3.03 -25.43 12.37
C LYS A 810 3.31 -25.45 10.87
N TYR A 811 4.19 -24.58 10.40
CA TYR A 811 5.03 -24.93 9.26
C TYR A 811 6.23 -25.71 9.79
N THR A 812 6.40 -26.89 9.23
CA THR A 812 7.37 -27.90 9.64
C THR A 812 8.77 -27.45 9.22
N GLU A 813 9.50 -26.80 10.11
CA GLU A 813 10.96 -26.72 10.00
C GLU A 813 11.54 -28.13 10.15
N VAL A 814 12.25 -28.58 9.12
CA VAL A 814 13.11 -29.75 9.19
C VAL A 814 14.26 -29.41 10.14
N LYS A 815 14.27 -30.08 11.29
CA LYS A 815 15.32 -29.94 12.32
C LYS A 815 16.65 -30.51 11.81
N THR A 816 17.70 -29.71 11.88
CA THR A 816 19.04 -30.21 12.21
C THR A 816 19.33 -29.91 13.68
N VAL A 817 19.91 -30.90 14.35
CA VAL A 817 20.16 -30.98 15.78
C VAL A 817 21.49 -30.28 16.07
N ASP A 818 21.53 -29.32 17.01
CA ASP A 818 22.42 -29.37 18.18
C ASP A 818 22.45 -28.05 18.98
N ASN A 819 22.65 -28.25 20.29
CA ASN A 819 23.03 -27.30 21.34
C ASN A 819 21.96 -26.48 22.08
N VAL A 820 21.43 -27.18 23.08
CA VAL A 820 20.97 -26.73 24.40
C VAL A 820 22.11 -26.07 25.20
N LYS A 821 21.73 -25.16 26.10
CA LYS A 821 22.51 -24.33 27.06
C LYS A 821 22.88 -22.99 26.44
N GLU A 822 22.30 -21.86 26.82
CA GLU A 822 22.23 -21.30 28.17
C GLU A 822 20.97 -20.45 28.35
N GLY A 823 20.07 -20.92 29.20
CA GLY A 823 18.99 -20.11 29.73
C GLY A 823 19.13 -20.06 31.23
N GLU A 824 19.97 -19.19 31.76
CA GLU A 824 19.92 -18.79 33.18
C GLU A 824 20.83 -17.60 33.54
N GLU A 825 20.91 -16.52 32.75
CA GLU A 825 21.71 -15.35 33.19
C GLU A 825 21.24 -13.95 32.74
N ARG A 826 20.01 -13.78 32.25
CA ARG A 826 19.45 -12.45 31.90
C ARG A 826 18.16 -12.09 32.64
N LYS A 827 18.09 -12.39 33.93
CA LYS A 827 17.01 -11.90 34.81
C LYS A 827 17.36 -10.67 35.66
N ASN A 828 18.56 -10.10 35.58
CA ASN A 828 18.95 -8.94 36.39
C ASN A 828 19.67 -7.81 35.63
N ALA A 829 19.11 -7.35 34.50
CA ALA A 829 19.48 -6.05 33.91
C ALA A 829 18.26 -5.36 33.27
N ALA A 830 17.20 -5.19 34.07
CA ALA A 830 16.02 -4.43 33.69
C ALA A 830 16.09 -3.02 34.29
N LYS A 831 16.69 -2.09 33.53
CA LYS A 831 16.42 -0.64 33.51
C LYS A 831 17.27 -0.06 32.36
N LEU A 832 16.72 -0.10 31.15
CA LEU A 832 17.23 0.70 30.02
C LEU A 832 16.56 2.07 30.11
N ASP A 833 17.37 3.12 30.16
CA ASP A 833 16.96 4.51 30.25
C ASP A 833 16.05 4.93 29.08
N GLU A 834 15.01 5.68 29.41
CA GLU A 834 14.06 6.29 28.48
C GLU A 834 14.80 7.27 27.55
N PHE A 835 14.53 7.21 26.25
CA PHE A 835 15.08 8.17 25.28
C PHE A 835 14.45 9.55 25.47
N ASP A 836 15.25 10.52 25.93
CA ASP A 836 14.85 11.92 26.15
C ASP A 836 15.99 12.88 25.75
N PRO A 837 15.90 13.55 24.58
CA PRO A 837 16.90 14.52 24.12
C PRO A 837 17.18 15.69 25.08
N SER A 838 16.29 15.99 26.02
CA SER A 838 16.53 17.04 27.02
C SER A 838 17.63 16.71 28.03
N LEU A 839 18.10 15.45 28.06
CA LEU A 839 19.24 15.00 28.86
C LEU A 839 20.60 15.37 28.25
N LEU A 840 20.64 15.89 27.01
CA LEU A 840 21.89 16.34 26.36
C LEU A 840 22.31 17.71 26.90
N GLU A 841 23.58 17.82 27.29
CA GLU A 841 24.21 19.06 27.73
C GLU A 841 24.95 19.70 26.56
N VAL A 842 24.41 20.82 26.09
CA VAL A 842 24.91 21.56 24.94
C VAL A 842 25.53 22.88 25.42
N ARG A 843 26.77 23.18 25.03
CA ARG A 843 27.46 24.42 25.43
C ARG A 843 28.11 25.12 24.25
N VAL A 844 28.24 26.44 24.35
CA VAL A 844 29.05 27.25 23.43
C VAL A 844 30.51 27.23 23.87
N GLY A 845 31.41 26.77 23.00
CA GLY A 845 32.85 26.72 23.22
C GLY A 845 33.62 27.42 22.10
N GLU A 846 34.89 27.76 22.34
CA GLU A 846 35.80 28.34 21.35
C GLU A 846 36.98 27.40 21.14
N VAL A 847 37.33 27.16 19.88
CA VAL A 847 38.51 26.38 19.52
C VAL A 847 39.76 27.25 19.69
N VAL A 848 40.62 26.88 20.63
CA VAL A 848 41.83 27.64 21.02
C VAL A 848 43.13 27.04 20.51
N ASP A 849 43.11 25.81 19.99
CA ASP A 849 44.25 25.14 19.35
C ASP A 849 43.71 24.11 18.34
N VAL A 850 44.37 23.97 17.19
CA VAL A 850 44.03 22.99 16.16
C VAL A 850 45.30 22.31 15.68
N LYS A 851 45.33 20.98 15.76
CA LYS A 851 46.44 20.15 15.27
C LYS A 851 45.93 19.07 14.33
N PRO A 852 46.68 18.69 13.29
CA PRO A 852 46.31 17.55 12.46
C PRO A 852 46.22 16.27 13.30
N HIS A 853 45.26 15.40 12.99
CA HIS A 853 45.12 14.13 13.69
C HIS A 853 46.31 13.20 13.38
N PRO A 854 46.90 12.52 14.38
CA PRO A 854 48.14 11.77 14.22
C PRO A 854 48.07 10.60 13.23
N ILE A 855 46.86 10.06 12.98
CA ILE A 855 46.64 8.86 12.15
C ILE A 855 45.74 9.13 10.93
N SER A 856 44.89 10.17 10.95
CA SER A 856 43.87 10.39 9.91
C SER A 856 44.06 11.76 9.28
N ALA A 857 44.08 11.81 7.95
CA ALA A 857 44.17 13.07 7.20
C ALA A 857 42.84 13.85 7.17
N ASP A 858 41.73 13.17 7.50
CA ASP A 858 40.38 13.73 7.40
C ASP A 858 39.93 14.47 8.67
N PHE A 859 40.71 14.38 9.75
CA PHE A 859 40.35 14.93 11.06
C PHE A 859 41.43 15.85 11.64
N ASN A 860 40.97 16.83 12.42
CA ASN A 860 41.80 17.70 13.25
C ASN A 860 41.48 17.49 14.74
N VAL A 861 42.52 17.48 15.57
CA VAL A 861 42.44 17.48 17.03
C VAL A 861 42.38 18.92 17.52
N CYS A 862 41.21 19.31 18.01
CA CYS A 862 40.91 20.66 18.45
C CYS A 862 40.85 20.73 19.98
N ARG A 863 41.47 21.75 20.57
CA ARG A 863 41.31 22.08 21.98
C ARG A 863 40.23 23.15 22.13
N VAL A 864 39.21 22.88 22.92
CA VAL A 864 38.01 23.71 23.05
C VAL A 864 37.90 24.26 24.46
N ALA A 865 37.90 25.58 24.59
CA ALA A 865 37.67 26.31 25.83
C ALA A 865 36.17 26.60 25.98
N PHE A 866 35.61 26.33 27.16
CA PHE A 866 34.20 26.62 27.46
C PHE A 866 34.05 27.75 28.48
N ASP A 867 34.88 27.80 29.53
CA ASP A 867 34.78 28.79 30.62
C ASP A 867 36.15 29.42 30.91
N ALA A 868 36.17 30.71 31.30
CA ALA A 868 37.41 31.41 31.64
C ALA A 868 38.08 30.77 32.88
N GLY A 869 39.16 30.02 32.67
CA GLY A 869 39.93 29.34 33.72
C GLY A 869 39.64 27.84 33.90
N ALA A 870 38.72 27.26 33.12
CA ALA A 870 38.51 25.80 33.10
C ALA A 870 39.53 25.09 32.21
N LYS A 871 39.77 23.78 32.46
CA LYS A 871 40.63 22.96 31.60
C LYS A 871 39.96 22.77 30.24
N ASP A 872 40.67 23.10 29.17
CA ASP A 872 40.18 22.89 27.82
C ASP A 872 39.93 21.40 27.54
N ARG A 873 38.93 21.11 26.70
CA ARG A 873 38.53 19.74 26.33
C ARG A 873 38.93 19.42 24.89
N VAL A 874 39.17 18.15 24.60
CA VAL A 874 39.57 17.71 23.26
C VAL A 874 38.33 17.38 22.41
N SER A 875 38.28 17.87 21.17
CA SER A 875 37.30 17.50 20.15
C SER A 875 38.02 17.09 18.87
N VAL A 876 37.64 15.96 18.28
CA VAL A 876 38.13 15.56 16.95
C VAL A 876 37.10 16.00 15.90
N ILE A 877 37.50 16.83 14.93
CA ILE A 877 36.60 17.51 13.99
C ILE A 877 37.07 17.30 12.54
N GLY A 878 36.16 16.88 11.66
CA GLY A 878 36.43 16.66 10.23
C GLY A 878 36.19 17.89 9.37
N LEU A 879 36.80 19.03 9.74
CA LEU A 879 36.75 20.29 8.98
C LEU A 879 38.16 20.86 8.82
N PRO A 880 38.43 21.66 7.75
CA PRO A 880 39.74 22.28 7.53
C PRO A 880 40.19 23.12 8.72
N ALA A 881 41.49 23.13 9.03
CA ALA A 881 42.03 23.81 10.21
C ALA A 881 41.78 25.33 10.19
N GLU A 882 41.81 25.93 9.00
CA GLU A 882 41.54 27.37 8.80
C GLU A 882 40.09 27.74 9.12
N ALA A 883 39.17 26.78 9.05
CA ALA A 883 37.75 26.96 9.37
C ALA A 883 37.44 26.79 10.87
N LEU A 884 38.44 26.44 11.70
CA LEU A 884 38.25 26.05 13.09
C LEU A 884 38.93 26.97 14.10
N MET A 885 40.14 27.47 13.83
CA MET A 885 40.91 28.25 14.81
C MET A 885 40.19 29.55 15.24
N HIS A 886 40.08 29.78 16.56
CA HIS A 886 39.36 30.91 17.19
C HIS A 886 37.86 31.00 16.87
N LYS A 887 37.26 29.94 16.30
CA LYS A 887 35.83 29.90 16.02
C LYS A 887 35.04 29.46 17.25
N LYS A 888 33.96 30.19 17.52
CA LYS A 888 32.92 29.76 18.44
C LYS A 888 32.01 28.74 17.77
N ALA A 889 31.70 27.67 18.49
CA ALA A 889 30.92 26.56 18.01
C ALA A 889 30.06 25.98 19.15
N VAL A 890 29.04 25.22 18.77
CA VAL A 890 28.15 24.54 19.72
C VAL A 890 28.61 23.09 19.87
N PHE A 891 28.79 22.64 21.11
CA PHE A 891 29.29 21.31 21.44
C PHE A 891 28.36 20.56 22.38
N LEU A 892 28.24 19.25 22.17
CA LEU A 892 27.69 18.31 23.13
C LEU A 892 28.78 17.91 24.12
N THR A 893 28.50 18.11 25.41
CA THR A 893 29.51 18.06 26.47
C THR A 893 29.36 16.88 27.43
N ASN A 894 28.25 16.15 27.37
CA ASN A 894 27.96 15.01 28.23
C ASN A 894 27.71 13.71 27.47
N LEU A 895 28.28 13.58 26.26
CA LEU A 895 28.36 12.28 25.58
C LEU A 895 29.49 11.43 26.18
N ARG A 896 29.38 10.11 26.07
CA ARG A 896 30.50 9.21 26.33
C ARG A 896 31.67 9.59 25.40
N PRO A 897 32.89 9.82 25.93
CA PRO A 897 34.07 10.10 25.11
C PRO A 897 34.30 8.99 24.08
N CYS A 898 34.65 9.37 22.86
CA CYS A 898 34.87 8.45 21.76
C CYS A 898 36.35 8.47 21.38
N ASP A 899 36.98 7.30 21.27
CA ASP A 899 38.34 7.18 20.76
C ASP A 899 38.31 7.13 19.23
N ILE A 900 38.96 8.11 18.59
CA ILE A 900 39.09 8.19 17.15
C ILE A 900 40.57 8.02 16.86
N GLY A 901 40.98 6.84 16.41
CA GLY A 901 42.37 6.58 16.01
C GLY A 901 43.43 6.91 17.07
N GLY A 902 43.16 6.61 18.35
CA GLY A 902 44.09 6.81 19.46
C GLY A 902 44.02 8.19 20.11
N VAL A 903 43.12 9.08 19.66
CA VAL A 903 42.82 10.36 20.30
C VAL A 903 41.39 10.33 20.84
N THR A 904 41.26 10.50 22.16
CA THR A 904 39.95 10.55 22.82
C THR A 904 39.28 11.91 22.61
N SER A 905 38.20 11.94 21.84
CA SER A 905 37.31 13.09 21.69
C SER A 905 36.36 13.15 22.89
N GLU A 906 36.54 14.17 23.74
CA GLU A 906 35.77 14.38 24.97
C GLU A 906 34.47 15.14 24.73
N VAL A 907 34.37 15.91 23.64
CA VAL A 907 33.15 16.62 23.21
C VAL A 907 32.89 16.37 21.74
N LYS A 908 31.64 16.58 21.31
CA LYS A 908 31.24 16.46 19.89
C LYS A 908 30.72 17.80 19.39
N VAL A 909 31.29 18.30 18.29
CA VAL A 909 30.80 19.50 17.63
C VAL A 909 29.45 19.24 16.98
N VAL A 910 28.54 20.20 17.11
CA VAL A 910 27.20 20.18 16.50
C VAL A 910 27.16 21.13 15.28
N CYS A 911 27.81 22.30 15.41
CA CYS A 911 27.84 23.33 14.37
C CYS A 911 29.09 24.21 14.55
N VAL A 912 29.70 24.63 13.43
CA VAL A 912 30.80 25.59 13.35
C VAL A 912 30.36 26.80 12.53
N GLY A 913 30.65 28.02 13.00
CA GLY A 913 30.18 29.26 12.39
C GLY A 913 30.86 29.67 11.07
N ASP A 914 30.02 30.04 10.11
CA ASP A 914 30.22 30.74 8.82
C ASP A 914 30.89 29.99 7.66
N LYS A 915 30.07 29.26 6.91
CA LYS A 915 29.57 29.70 5.58
C LYS A 915 28.12 29.23 5.41
N GLU A 916 27.23 30.21 5.21
CA GLU A 916 25.80 30.17 4.87
C GLU A 916 24.99 29.02 5.48
N MET A 917 24.16 29.39 6.47
CA MET A 917 23.24 28.55 7.27
C MET A 917 23.83 27.97 8.55
N LEU A 918 23.86 28.82 9.60
CA LEU A 918 23.73 28.57 11.06
C LEU A 918 24.39 29.74 11.82
N GLN A 919 23.62 30.75 12.24
CA GLN A 919 24.16 31.79 13.12
C GLN A 919 24.38 31.19 14.52
N CYS A 920 25.63 31.12 14.98
CA CYS A 920 25.90 30.96 16.41
C CYS A 920 25.30 32.18 17.11
N PRO A 921 24.32 32.00 18.01
CA PRO A 921 23.70 33.16 18.64
C PRO A 921 24.74 33.93 19.48
N HIS A 922 24.63 35.27 19.53
CA HIS A 922 25.58 36.18 20.20
C HIS A 922 25.63 35.92 21.73
N HIS A 923 26.28 34.85 22.13
CA HIS A 923 26.32 34.38 23.51
C HIS A 923 27.76 34.31 24.02
N THR A 924 27.91 34.49 25.32
CA THR A 924 29.17 34.35 26.04
C THR A 924 29.69 32.92 25.99
N LEU A 925 31.01 32.76 26.02
CA LEU A 925 31.64 31.46 26.22
C LEU A 925 31.06 30.79 27.46
N GLY A 926 30.69 29.51 27.36
CA GLY A 926 30.17 28.73 28.48
C GLY A 926 28.65 28.71 28.60
N SER A 927 27.93 29.48 27.77
CA SER A 927 26.47 29.47 27.75
C SER A 927 25.91 28.07 27.48
N VAL A 928 24.98 27.65 28.35
CA VAL A 928 24.29 26.35 28.25
C VAL A 928 23.04 26.48 27.38
N LEU A 929 22.96 25.64 26.35
CA LEU A 929 21.81 25.51 25.46
C LEU A 929 21.02 24.25 25.83
N ARG A 930 19.70 24.29 25.67
CA ARG A 930 18.82 23.15 25.97
C ARG A 930 17.90 22.86 24.80
N PHE A 931 17.64 21.57 24.57
CA PHE A 931 16.59 21.13 23.66
C PHE A 931 15.21 21.41 24.28
N GLN A 932 14.44 22.27 23.62
CA GLN A 932 13.04 22.53 23.93
C GLN A 932 12.17 21.95 22.81
N ALA A 933 11.12 21.22 23.20
CA ALA A 933 10.11 20.79 22.24
C ALA A 933 9.31 22.02 21.76
N ALA A 934 9.27 22.26 20.45
CA ALA A 934 8.79 23.50 19.82
C ALA A 934 7.30 23.84 20.06
N ARG A 935 6.52 22.97 20.72
CA ARG A 935 5.16 23.26 21.20
C ARG A 935 4.82 22.40 22.42
N ARG A 936 5.26 22.81 23.60
CA ARG A 936 4.81 22.23 24.88
C ARG A 936 5.08 23.18 26.05
N GLU A 937 4.16 24.11 26.32
CA GLU A 937 4.01 24.60 27.69
C GLU A 937 3.34 23.48 28.51
N GLY A 938 4.04 22.93 29.51
CA GLY A 938 3.39 22.07 30.51
C GLY A 938 4.14 20.83 31.01
N ARG A 939 5.34 20.49 30.49
CA ARG A 939 6.23 19.52 31.14
C ARG A 939 7.57 20.18 31.46
N ARG A 940 7.94 20.26 32.75
CA ARG A 940 9.33 20.52 33.14
C ARG A 940 10.18 19.35 32.63
N ALA A 941 11.06 19.61 31.67
CA ALA A 941 12.12 18.67 31.29
C ALA A 941 12.92 18.29 32.55
N LYS A 942 13.33 17.02 32.67
CA LYS A 942 14.32 16.65 33.70
C LYS A 942 15.62 17.34 33.30
N ALA A 943 16.08 18.29 34.12
CA ALA A 943 17.36 18.92 33.85
C ALA A 943 18.47 17.86 33.92
N ALA A 944 19.38 17.86 32.94
CA ALA A 944 20.62 17.11 33.03
C ALA A 944 21.31 17.46 34.36
N THR A 945 21.69 16.43 35.12
CA THR A 945 22.57 16.59 36.28
C THR A 945 24.01 16.55 35.81
N ASN A 946 24.96 17.16 36.54
CA ASN A 946 26.40 17.16 36.18
C ASN A 946 27.04 15.76 36.06
N THR A 947 26.29 14.68 36.32
CA THR A 947 26.72 13.28 36.23
C THR A 947 26.04 12.48 35.11
N THR A 948 25.19 13.10 34.28
CA THR A 948 24.46 12.39 33.21
C THR A 948 25.35 12.21 31.98
N ILE A 949 25.89 11.01 31.75
CA ILE A 949 26.65 10.67 30.53
C ILE A 949 25.75 9.89 29.57
N ILE A 950 25.59 10.38 28.34
CA ILE A 950 24.79 9.73 27.29
C ILE A 950 25.68 8.89 26.38
N ASP A 951 25.35 7.61 26.25
CA ASP A 951 25.94 6.69 25.27
C ASP A 951 25.01 6.60 24.05
N PRO A 952 25.38 7.19 22.89
CA PRO A 952 24.55 7.17 21.68
C PRO A 952 24.24 5.77 21.15
N GLU A 953 25.08 4.78 21.49
CA GLU A 953 24.94 3.39 21.04
C GLU A 953 24.02 2.56 21.95
N ALA A 954 23.70 3.06 23.16
CA ALA A 954 22.96 2.30 24.16
C ALA A 954 21.45 2.21 23.91
N HIS A 955 20.87 3.08 23.09
CA HIS A 955 19.43 3.07 22.77
C HIS A 955 19.16 3.43 21.30
N PRO A 956 18.31 2.68 20.56
CA PRO A 956 18.00 2.97 19.15
C PRO A 956 17.46 4.38 18.89
N GLY A 957 16.74 4.94 19.87
CA GLY A 957 16.24 6.32 19.83
C GLY A 957 17.35 7.37 19.73
N TRP A 958 18.51 7.18 20.38
CA TRP A 958 19.65 8.10 20.25
C TRP A 958 20.28 8.02 18.86
N ARG A 959 20.39 6.81 18.29
CA ARG A 959 20.86 6.61 16.91
C ARG A 959 19.93 7.30 15.89
N ALA A 960 18.61 7.13 16.04
CA ALA A 960 17.64 7.81 15.19
C ALA A 960 17.72 9.34 15.35
N PHE A 961 17.82 9.84 16.58
CA PHE A 961 17.90 11.28 16.86
C PHE A 961 19.10 11.98 16.21
N PHE A 962 20.27 11.34 16.23
CA PHE A 962 21.47 11.89 15.58
C PHE A 962 21.49 11.66 14.05
N ALA A 963 20.66 10.76 13.52
CA ALA A 963 20.49 10.53 12.08
C ALA A 963 19.41 11.43 11.44
N ASP A 964 18.47 11.94 12.23
CA ASP A 964 17.30 12.73 11.80
C ASP A 964 17.50 14.26 11.85
N VAL A 965 18.75 14.71 11.79
CA VAL A 965 19.09 16.13 11.71
C VAL A 965 19.08 16.58 10.26
N TYR A 966 18.27 17.57 9.91
CA TYR A 966 18.14 18.09 8.55
C TYR A 966 18.02 19.60 8.53
N TYR A 967 18.23 20.22 7.37
CA TYR A 967 18.08 21.65 7.17
C TYR A 967 16.61 22.03 6.98
N SER A 968 16.16 23.10 7.65
CA SER A 968 14.83 23.68 7.47
C SER A 968 14.55 24.03 5.99
N PRO A 969 13.36 23.70 5.44
CA PRO A 969 13.02 24.02 4.04
C PRO A 969 12.86 25.53 3.76
N ASP A 970 12.70 26.34 4.80
CA ASP A 970 12.33 27.77 4.69
C ASP A 970 13.51 28.70 4.32
N GLY A 971 14.68 28.14 3.97
CA GLY A 971 15.82 28.93 3.49
C GLY A 971 16.53 29.77 4.57
N ASP A 972 16.28 29.51 5.85
CA ASP A 972 16.91 30.20 7.00
C ASP A 972 18.11 29.48 7.60
N GLY A 973 18.26 28.19 7.32
CA GLY A 973 19.47 27.43 7.61
C GLY A 973 19.53 26.82 8.98
N ALA A 974 18.40 26.74 9.66
CA ALA A 974 18.31 26.06 10.94
C ALA A 974 18.46 24.54 10.77
N LEU A 975 19.29 23.91 11.63
CA LEU A 975 19.26 22.46 11.85
C LEU A 975 18.01 22.14 12.67
N CYS A 976 17.08 21.44 12.03
CA CYS A 976 15.87 20.93 12.62
C CYS A 976 16.04 19.44 12.89
N TRP A 977 15.68 19.00 14.09
CA TRP A 977 15.48 17.56 14.35
C TRP A 977 14.05 17.20 13.96
N ARG A 978 13.86 16.19 13.10
CA ARG A 978 12.50 15.66 12.84
C ARG A 978 11.90 15.24 14.19
N GLN A 979 10.62 15.51 14.41
CA GLN A 979 9.88 15.40 15.70
C GLN A 979 9.84 16.66 16.61
N ASN A 980 10.00 17.88 16.07
CA ASN A 980 9.71 19.16 16.75
C ASN A 980 10.65 19.55 17.91
N TRP A 981 11.95 19.23 17.87
CA TRP A 981 12.92 19.73 18.87
C TRP A 981 13.69 20.95 18.34
N ARG A 982 13.80 22.00 19.16
CA ARG A 982 14.59 23.21 18.89
C ARG A 982 15.62 23.43 20.00
N LEU A 983 16.82 23.87 19.63
CA LEU A 983 17.84 24.26 20.60
C LEU A 983 17.67 25.74 20.94
N SER A 984 17.49 26.08 22.22
CA SER A 984 17.36 27.46 22.69
C SER A 984 18.21 27.69 23.96
N LEU A 985 18.48 28.97 24.28
CA LEU A 985 19.11 29.33 25.54
C LEU A 985 18.31 28.78 26.71
N ALA A 986 18.99 28.16 27.67
CA ALA A 986 18.40 28.01 28.99
C ALA A 986 18.21 29.41 29.60
N PRO A 987 17.04 29.74 30.18
CA PRO A 987 16.87 30.97 30.95
C PRO A 987 17.74 30.99 32.20
#